data_AF-A0A8C8K259-F1
#
_entry.id   AF-A0A8C8K259-F1
#
_cell.length_a   1.000
_cell.length_b   1.000
_cell.length_c   1.000
_cell.angle_alpha   90.00
_cell.angle_beta   90.00
_cell.angle_gamma   90.00
#
_symmetry.space_group_name_H-M   'P 1'
#
loop_
_entity.id
_entity.type
_entity.pdbx_description
1 polymer ?
#
loop_
_entity_poly.entity_id
_entity_poly.type
_entity_poly.pdbx_seq_one_letter_code
_entity_poly.pdbx_strand_id
1 'polypeptide(L)'
;MWKTGLLLLFWGLLTSGELQQEETEPERRSLPPSGKLDFGYVPQGVYQTLAYYEPGVIGLLFHMVHAFLYVVQPNPFPEDLVIKVAKDKFGAIQSEYQKAIYYETGFVVCAVLGLLFMVLLPLVGLFFCLCRCCDNCGGEMHQRQRKNADCQRGLLTTLLFATSLVITAGVLCAYAANQNLSSQLKGMRRLVSSNLRDLQSFTNETPTQVDYLIAQYATAKNKVISDLDNVGPLLGGKIHEELGKEVCPAMDGALRMAGAMRETKDALENVSMSLEVLQEATGKLHFNLSLVRFSLNRTLNDPGCNDEDSDATTAQLCLSIRSSLAQLHVSANFTRVCWPALLKMIIIVIQSHTCTFSSKQGYSSFNDTPGMVSDQMRNVFEGARGMLDIIGTNISSFSKVFPVHSTMANFTNFISHTHSKIEDSYPEIDQIDFYRWICCIGLCCMVVLILAFNFLAILCGTIGYDKHASPTTRGCVSNTGGTLLMAGVGFSFLFSWILMGVVTATFLVGGNLEKLVCEPFHTKQLFKVLDTPHLVNPEWRNFIPGYMYNDSDLDLTVESLYSNCKENRGIYSAMRLDKVFNVTPFLNSSLVSIHMQCALTVLHSAYLCMKVKLTPSPTWPKGPLQTSLKGHANSLRQIHSQQVVPMEQAMTFQLATFIIVCQWYNSNICSLFAWFTQLTMEVAACKPFSNIVDTVEIVACSFLVDSLNTFWFGLGCCALFLLPSIILSVKLAKFYRRMDTEDVYDE
;
A
#
# COMPACT_ATOMS: atom_id res chain seq x y z
N MET A 1 -33.06 -12.07 17.69
CA MET A 1 -31.59 -12.12 17.46
C MET A 1 -30.85 -11.42 18.61
N TRP A 2 -30.91 -11.99 19.82
CA TRP A 2 -30.39 -11.39 21.06
C TRP A 2 -29.37 -12.29 21.77
N LYS A 3 -28.76 -13.26 21.07
CA LYS A 3 -27.86 -14.26 21.68
C LYS A 3 -26.42 -14.28 21.15
N THR A 4 -26.02 -13.26 20.39
CA THR A 4 -24.66 -13.17 19.82
C THR A 4 -23.81 -12.03 20.39
N GLY A 5 -24.30 -11.34 21.44
CA GLY A 5 -23.61 -10.19 22.06
C GLY A 5 -22.77 -10.51 23.31
N LEU A 6 -22.69 -11.77 23.76
CA LEU A 6 -22.06 -12.11 25.06
C LEU A 6 -20.74 -12.91 24.95
N LEU A 7 -20.22 -13.12 23.72
CA LEU A 7 -19.01 -13.92 23.47
C LEU A 7 -17.80 -13.10 22.97
N LEU A 8 -17.93 -11.77 22.89
CA LEU A 8 -16.84 -10.86 22.47
C LEU A 8 -16.14 -10.14 23.65
N LEU A 9 -16.52 -10.43 24.89
CA LEU A 9 -15.93 -9.82 26.10
C LEU A 9 -14.87 -10.68 26.80
N PHE A 10 -14.49 -11.83 26.22
CA PHE A 10 -13.52 -12.77 26.83
C PHE A 10 -12.24 -13.01 26.03
N TRP A 11 -11.91 -12.12 25.08
CA TRP A 11 -10.63 -12.16 24.34
C TRP A 11 -9.75 -10.91 24.50
N GLY A 12 -10.12 -9.99 25.40
CA GLY A 12 -9.33 -8.78 25.72
C GLY A 12 -8.34 -8.95 26.90
N LEU A 13 -8.04 -10.17 27.32
CA LEU A 13 -7.22 -10.46 28.49
C LEU A 13 -6.24 -11.59 28.20
N LEU A 14 -5.27 -11.33 27.33
CA LEU A 14 -3.96 -11.97 27.28
C LEU A 14 -3.08 -11.19 26.32
N THR A 15 -1.81 -11.01 26.71
CA THR A 15 -0.71 -10.32 26.02
C THR A 15 -0.67 -8.80 26.14
N SER A 16 -0.12 -8.30 27.24
CA SER A 16 0.83 -7.18 27.25
C SER A 16 1.47 -7.11 28.64
N GLY A 17 2.51 -7.91 28.84
CA GLY A 17 3.45 -7.75 29.92
C GLY A 17 4.79 -8.21 29.39
N GLU A 18 5.67 -7.25 29.10
CA GLU A 18 7.08 -7.37 29.40
C GLU A 18 7.68 -5.97 29.61
N LEU A 19 8.41 -5.90 30.71
CA LEU A 19 9.17 -4.79 31.25
C LEU A 19 10.29 -4.42 30.26
N GLN A 20 10.46 -3.12 29.97
CA GLN A 20 11.65 -2.64 29.29
C GLN A 20 12.80 -2.58 30.31
N GLN A 21 13.71 -3.55 30.21
CA GLN A 21 14.91 -3.67 31.03
C GLN A 21 16.05 -2.92 30.34
N GLU A 22 16.58 -1.91 31.03
CA GLU A 22 17.67 -1.05 30.59
C GLU A 22 19.00 -1.76 30.90
N GLU A 23 19.71 -2.22 29.86
CA GLU A 23 21.09 -2.74 29.98
C GLU A 23 22.07 -1.75 29.33
N THR A 24 22.99 -1.26 30.16
CA THR A 24 24.12 -0.42 29.78
C THR A 24 25.38 -1.28 29.77
N GLU A 25 26.13 -1.37 28.67
CA GLU A 25 27.60 -1.60 28.59
C GLU A 25 28.06 -1.85 27.11
N PRO A 26 29.37 -1.78 26.77
CA PRO A 26 30.23 -0.59 26.72
C PRO A 26 30.81 -0.35 25.30
N GLU A 27 31.39 0.82 25.15
CA GLU A 27 32.12 1.36 24.00
C GLU A 27 33.10 0.34 23.33
N ARG A 28 32.89 0.03 22.04
CA ARG A 28 33.86 -0.71 21.21
C ARG A 28 34.06 0.00 19.86
N ARG A 29 35.33 0.22 19.54
CA ARG A 29 35.88 1.05 18.46
C ARG A 29 35.23 0.87 17.09
N SER A 30 35.00 2.01 16.45
CA SER A 30 34.52 2.30 15.10
C SER A 30 34.92 1.32 13.98
N LEU A 31 33.90 0.71 13.36
CA LEU A 31 33.84 0.46 11.92
C LEU A 31 32.74 1.37 11.33
N PRO A 32 32.89 1.93 10.12
CA PRO A 32 31.79 2.67 9.50
C PRO A 32 30.63 1.70 9.18
N PRO A 33 29.37 2.08 9.47
CA PRO A 33 28.24 1.17 9.29
C PRO A 33 28.01 0.91 7.80
N SER A 34 27.97 -0.36 7.40
CA SER A 34 27.31 -0.81 6.17
C SER A 34 25.79 -0.81 6.37
N GLY A 35 25.23 0.34 6.77
CA GLY A 35 23.80 0.50 6.98
C GLY A 35 23.08 0.67 5.64
N LYS A 36 22.00 -0.09 5.42
CA LYS A 36 21.00 0.27 4.41
C LYS A 36 20.63 1.75 4.59
N LEU A 37 20.60 2.53 3.52
CA LEU A 37 20.03 3.88 3.60
C LEU A 37 18.57 3.74 4.03
N ASP A 38 18.25 4.31 5.18
CA ASP A 38 16.88 4.59 5.60
C ASP A 38 16.61 6.06 5.30
N PHE A 39 15.69 6.32 4.38
CA PHE A 39 15.31 7.68 4.02
C PHE A 39 14.39 8.30 5.07
N GLY A 40 13.83 7.51 5.98
CA GLY A 40 12.72 7.95 6.79
C GLY A 40 11.46 8.16 5.95
N TYR A 41 10.39 8.61 6.60
CA TYR A 41 9.10 8.86 5.97
C TYR A 41 9.00 10.31 5.53
N VAL A 42 8.37 10.56 4.38
CA VAL A 42 7.97 11.91 3.99
C VAL A 42 7.05 12.46 5.09
N PRO A 43 7.30 13.68 5.62
CA PRO A 43 6.43 14.27 6.63
C PRO A 43 5.00 14.37 6.09
N GLN A 44 4.10 13.52 6.63
CA GLN A 44 2.72 13.51 6.17
C GLN A 44 1.96 14.70 6.75
N GLY A 45 1.15 15.32 5.91
CA GLY A 45 0.19 16.32 6.35
C GLY A 45 -0.87 15.69 7.23
N VAL A 46 -1.07 16.24 8.43
CA VAL A 46 -2.15 15.81 9.32
C VAL A 46 -3.40 16.61 8.96
N TYR A 47 -4.28 15.99 8.17
CA TYR A 47 -5.58 16.57 7.82
C TYR A 47 -6.59 16.36 8.96
N GLN A 48 -7.34 17.40 9.28
CA GLN A 48 -8.26 17.43 10.42
C GLN A 48 -9.68 16.99 10.05
N THR A 49 -10.08 17.12 8.79
CA THR A 49 -11.46 16.86 8.37
C THR A 49 -11.77 15.37 8.40
N LEU A 50 -12.77 15.02 9.22
CA LEU A 50 -13.42 13.72 9.23
C LEU A 50 -14.77 13.87 8.52
N ALA A 51 -14.79 13.59 7.21
CA ALA A 51 -16.01 13.62 6.39
C ALA A 51 -16.83 12.34 6.62
N TYR A 52 -17.41 12.22 7.80
CA TYR A 52 -18.28 11.11 8.19
C TYR A 52 -19.49 11.66 8.94
N TYR A 53 -20.68 11.16 8.60
CA TYR A 53 -21.93 11.53 9.24
C TYR A 53 -22.66 10.30 9.75
N GLU A 54 -23.09 10.37 11.01
CA GLU A 54 -23.96 9.37 11.61
C GLU A 54 -25.25 10.05 12.09
N PRO A 55 -26.42 9.70 11.51
CA PRO A 55 -27.69 10.38 11.79
C PRO A 55 -28.26 10.07 13.18
N GLY A 56 -27.63 9.24 14.01
CA GLY A 56 -28.11 8.90 15.34
C GLY A 56 -29.56 8.39 15.33
N VAL A 57 -30.41 8.88 16.26
CA VAL A 57 -31.80 8.41 16.40
C VAL A 57 -32.69 8.84 15.24
N ILE A 58 -32.43 10.01 14.62
CA ILE A 58 -33.24 10.48 13.48
C ILE A 58 -33.02 9.59 12.23
N GLY A 59 -31.91 8.84 12.18
CA GLY A 59 -31.65 7.85 11.13
C GLY A 59 -32.74 6.78 10.98
N LEU A 60 -33.48 6.46 12.05
CA LEU A 60 -34.64 5.56 11.96
C LEU A 60 -35.74 6.13 11.05
N LEU A 61 -35.96 7.45 11.09
CA LEU A 61 -36.92 8.12 10.23
C LEU A 61 -36.42 8.17 8.78
N PHE A 62 -35.13 8.41 8.58
CA PHE A 62 -34.50 8.43 7.24
C PHE A 62 -34.70 7.08 6.55
N HIS A 63 -34.43 5.97 7.26
CA HIS A 63 -34.66 4.62 6.75
C HIS A 63 -36.14 4.35 6.41
N MET A 64 -37.10 4.85 7.20
CA MET A 64 -38.52 4.72 6.86
C MET A 64 -38.87 5.44 5.56
N VAL A 65 -38.35 6.66 5.37
CA VAL A 65 -38.62 7.41 4.14
C VAL A 65 -37.93 6.79 2.94
N HIS A 66 -36.69 6.33 3.08
CA HIS A 66 -35.99 5.59 2.03
C HIS A 66 -36.76 4.34 1.63
N ALA A 67 -37.24 3.55 2.60
CA ALA A 67 -38.06 2.38 2.32
C ALA A 67 -39.34 2.72 1.54
N PHE A 68 -40.01 3.83 1.90
CA PHE A 68 -41.15 4.32 1.13
C PHE A 68 -40.75 4.73 -0.29
N LEU A 69 -39.64 5.46 -0.47
CA LEU A 69 -39.15 5.87 -1.78
C LEU A 69 -38.74 4.67 -2.65
N TYR A 70 -38.24 3.57 -2.07
CA TYR A 70 -38.02 2.31 -2.81
C TYR A 70 -39.32 1.63 -3.25
N VAL A 71 -40.43 1.80 -2.52
CA VAL A 71 -41.74 1.32 -2.96
C VAL A 71 -42.29 2.19 -4.09
N VAL A 72 -42.10 3.51 -4.01
CA VAL A 72 -42.50 4.46 -5.08
C VAL A 72 -41.67 4.24 -6.34
N GLN A 73 -40.36 4.12 -6.21
CA GLN A 73 -39.42 3.92 -7.30
C GLN A 73 -38.48 2.75 -6.97
N PRO A 74 -38.81 1.53 -7.44
CA PRO A 74 -37.97 0.35 -7.24
C PRO A 74 -36.89 0.19 -8.32
N ASN A 75 -36.98 0.92 -9.43
CA ASN A 75 -36.06 0.76 -10.55
C ASN A 75 -34.67 1.34 -10.22
N PRO A 76 -33.58 0.71 -10.69
CA PRO A 76 -32.22 1.23 -10.52
C PRO A 76 -32.01 2.49 -11.35
N PHE A 77 -30.99 3.27 -10.98
CA PHE A 77 -30.61 4.51 -11.65
C PHE A 77 -30.45 4.34 -13.18
N PRO A 78 -31.13 5.15 -14.02
CA PRO A 78 -31.16 4.95 -15.46
C PRO A 78 -29.99 5.67 -16.14
N GLU A 79 -28.77 5.13 -15.99
CA GLU A 79 -27.50 5.71 -16.49
C GLU A 79 -27.60 6.15 -17.96
N ASP A 80 -28.06 5.27 -18.85
CA ASP A 80 -28.19 5.54 -20.30
C ASP A 80 -29.14 6.71 -20.62
N LEU A 81 -30.24 6.81 -19.89
CA LEU A 81 -31.23 7.87 -20.09
C LEU A 81 -30.63 9.21 -19.68
N VAL A 82 -29.98 9.28 -18.52
CA VAL A 82 -29.34 10.50 -18.02
C VAL A 82 -28.23 10.97 -18.97
N ILE A 83 -27.39 10.04 -19.46
CA ILE A 83 -26.35 10.35 -20.44
C ILE A 83 -26.94 10.95 -21.72
N LYS A 84 -28.00 10.36 -22.28
CA LYS A 84 -28.66 10.88 -23.49
C LYS A 84 -29.27 12.26 -23.26
N VAL A 85 -29.94 12.47 -22.11
CA VAL A 85 -30.54 13.76 -21.76
C VAL A 85 -29.50 14.84 -21.59
N ALA A 86 -28.36 14.53 -20.97
CA ALA A 86 -27.25 15.45 -20.81
C ALA A 86 -26.59 15.82 -22.15
N LYS A 87 -26.40 14.86 -23.07
CA LYS A 87 -25.82 15.14 -24.41
C LYS A 87 -26.74 15.98 -25.29
N ASP A 88 -28.04 15.67 -25.32
CA ASP A 88 -28.99 16.27 -26.24
C ASP A 88 -29.77 17.45 -25.63
N LYS A 89 -29.30 18.02 -24.50
CA LYS A 89 -29.91 19.17 -23.81
C LYS A 89 -31.46 19.10 -23.75
N PHE A 90 -31.98 17.98 -23.24
CA PHE A 90 -33.42 17.66 -23.11
C PHE A 90 -34.17 17.24 -24.40
N GLY A 91 -33.57 17.27 -25.59
CA GLY A 91 -34.16 16.72 -26.82
C GLY A 91 -34.42 15.20 -26.75
N ALA A 92 -33.53 14.46 -26.06
CA ALA A 92 -33.66 13.02 -25.85
C ALA A 92 -34.88 12.62 -24.99
N ILE A 93 -35.38 13.51 -24.12
CA ILE A 93 -36.61 13.25 -23.37
C ILE A 93 -37.80 13.13 -24.32
N GLN A 94 -37.81 13.88 -25.43
CA GLN A 94 -38.90 13.82 -26.40
C GLN A 94 -38.92 12.51 -27.20
N SER A 95 -37.75 11.90 -27.44
CA SER A 95 -37.65 10.63 -28.18
C SER A 95 -37.80 9.39 -27.28
N GLU A 96 -37.38 9.46 -26.01
CA GLU A 96 -37.38 8.34 -25.07
C GLU A 96 -38.35 8.55 -23.88
N TYR A 97 -39.37 9.40 -24.05
CA TYR A 97 -40.31 9.78 -22.99
C TYR A 97 -40.96 8.59 -22.29
N GLN A 98 -41.17 7.46 -23.00
CA GLN A 98 -41.73 6.24 -22.42
C GLN A 98 -40.85 5.66 -21.30
N LYS A 99 -39.52 5.68 -21.45
CA LYS A 99 -38.61 5.17 -20.42
C LYS A 99 -38.54 6.09 -19.21
N ALA A 100 -38.55 7.41 -19.45
CA ALA A 100 -38.60 8.41 -18.38
C ALA A 100 -39.90 8.31 -17.57
N ILE A 101 -41.05 8.16 -18.24
CA ILE A 101 -42.34 7.99 -17.57
C ILE A 101 -42.40 6.65 -16.83
N TYR A 102 -41.90 5.56 -17.43
CA TYR A 102 -41.86 4.24 -16.76
C TYR A 102 -41.03 4.29 -15.48
N TYR A 103 -39.89 4.97 -15.51
CA TYR A 103 -39.10 5.25 -14.33
C TYR A 103 -39.95 6.06 -13.34
N GLU A 104 -40.42 7.26 -13.67
CA GLU A 104 -41.16 8.13 -12.75
C GLU A 104 -42.61 7.71 -12.44
N THR A 105 -43.06 6.51 -12.84
CA THR A 105 -44.49 6.14 -12.76
C THR A 105 -45.04 6.24 -11.34
N GLY A 106 -44.29 5.77 -10.33
CA GLY A 106 -44.73 5.88 -8.94
C GLY A 106 -44.85 7.33 -8.45
N PHE A 107 -43.91 8.20 -8.83
CA PHE A 107 -43.97 9.63 -8.51
C PHE A 107 -45.16 10.30 -9.19
N VAL A 108 -45.43 9.99 -10.46
CA VAL A 108 -46.58 10.50 -11.21
C VAL A 108 -47.89 10.07 -10.55
N VAL A 109 -48.03 8.79 -10.17
CA VAL A 109 -49.24 8.29 -9.49
C VAL A 109 -49.46 9.02 -8.17
N CYS A 110 -48.42 9.14 -7.33
CA CYS A 110 -48.50 9.87 -6.06
C CYS A 110 -48.81 11.37 -6.26
N ALA A 111 -48.25 12.01 -7.28
CA ALA A 111 -48.53 13.40 -7.63
C ALA A 111 -49.99 13.60 -8.03
N VAL A 112 -50.53 12.73 -8.88
CA VAL A 112 -51.95 12.79 -9.29
C VAL A 112 -52.85 12.60 -8.07
N LEU A 113 -52.56 11.64 -7.19
CA LEU A 113 -53.32 11.45 -5.95
C LEU A 113 -53.25 12.67 -5.03
N GLY A 114 -52.08 13.29 -4.86
CA GLY A 114 -51.89 14.51 -4.07
C GLY A 114 -52.64 15.71 -4.65
N LEU A 115 -52.61 15.90 -5.98
CA LEU A 115 -53.35 16.95 -6.68
C LEU A 115 -54.87 16.73 -6.60
N LEU A 116 -55.33 15.50 -6.76
CA LEU A 116 -56.74 15.15 -6.57
C LEU A 116 -57.18 15.45 -5.14
N PHE A 117 -56.38 15.10 -4.13
CA PHE A 117 -56.67 15.45 -2.74
C PHE A 117 -56.73 16.97 -2.53
N MET A 118 -55.79 17.72 -3.10
CA MET A 118 -55.73 19.18 -3.00
C MET A 118 -57.00 19.85 -3.53
N VAL A 119 -57.58 19.33 -4.61
CA VAL A 119 -58.79 19.89 -5.24
C VAL A 119 -60.07 19.34 -4.60
N LEU A 120 -60.17 18.02 -4.41
CA LEU A 120 -61.39 17.38 -3.94
C LEU A 120 -61.71 17.72 -2.49
N LEU A 121 -60.71 17.83 -1.61
CA LEU A 121 -60.97 18.04 -0.19
C LEU A 121 -61.58 19.42 0.15
N PRO A 122 -61.12 20.56 -0.41
CA PRO A 122 -61.80 21.83 -0.21
C PRO A 122 -63.18 21.86 -0.90
N LEU A 123 -63.37 21.18 -2.03
CA LEU A 123 -64.70 21.04 -2.65
C LEU A 123 -65.66 20.27 -1.73
N VAL A 124 -65.23 19.13 -1.20
CA VAL A 124 -65.99 18.35 -0.20
C VAL A 124 -66.27 19.20 1.04
N GLY A 125 -65.31 19.99 1.51
CA GLY A 125 -65.50 20.93 2.62
C GLY A 125 -66.56 22.01 2.32
N LEU A 126 -66.55 22.57 1.11
CA LEU A 126 -67.52 23.56 0.65
C LEU A 126 -68.94 22.95 0.54
N PHE A 127 -69.08 21.80 -0.10
CA PHE A 127 -70.35 21.09 -0.16
C PHE A 127 -70.84 20.64 1.22
N PHE A 128 -69.94 20.18 2.09
CA PHE A 128 -70.26 19.82 3.47
C PHE A 128 -70.77 21.04 4.25
N CYS A 129 -70.14 22.21 4.09
CA CYS A 129 -70.57 23.47 4.70
C CYS A 129 -71.96 23.89 4.18
N LEU A 130 -72.18 23.88 2.87
CA LEU A 130 -73.48 24.22 2.25
C LEU A 130 -74.59 23.26 2.69
N CYS A 131 -74.35 21.95 2.63
CA CYS A 131 -75.30 20.95 3.11
C CYS A 131 -75.62 21.15 4.60
N ARG A 132 -74.62 21.52 5.41
CA ARG A 132 -74.78 21.79 6.83
C ARG A 132 -75.58 23.07 7.10
N CYS A 133 -75.45 24.11 6.29
CA CYS A 133 -76.28 25.32 6.35
C CYS A 133 -77.74 25.05 5.95
N CYS A 134 -78.00 24.00 5.17
CA CYS A 134 -79.35 23.51 4.85
C CYS A 134 -79.81 22.38 5.78
N ASP A 135 -79.33 22.36 7.03
CA ASP A 135 -79.60 21.35 8.07
C ASP A 135 -79.27 19.88 7.72
N ASN A 136 -78.67 19.60 6.56
CA ASN A 136 -78.21 18.26 6.18
C ASN A 136 -76.79 17.97 6.69
N CYS A 137 -76.26 16.76 6.49
CA CYS A 137 -74.89 16.38 6.90
C CYS A 137 -74.57 16.59 8.40
N GLY A 138 -75.58 16.43 9.27
CA GLY A 138 -75.47 16.66 10.71
C GLY A 138 -75.58 18.14 11.13
N GLY A 139 -76.10 18.99 10.24
CA GLY A 139 -76.62 20.33 10.55
C GLY A 139 -77.83 20.27 11.47
N GLU A 140 -78.76 19.37 11.17
CA GLU A 140 -79.96 19.09 11.98
C GLU A 140 -79.56 18.64 13.38
N MET A 141 -79.94 19.43 14.37
CA MET A 141 -79.73 19.19 15.81
C MET A 141 -80.77 18.20 16.35
N HIS A 142 -80.97 17.08 15.64
CA HIS A 142 -81.87 16.00 16.02
C HIS A 142 -81.08 14.70 16.30
N GLN A 143 -81.37 14.02 17.43
CA GLN A 143 -80.72 12.76 17.80
C GLN A 143 -81.71 11.64 18.08
N ARG A 144 -81.65 10.59 17.25
CA ARG A 144 -82.34 9.31 17.47
C ARG A 144 -81.58 8.45 18.49
N GLN A 145 -82.21 8.14 19.62
CA GLN A 145 -81.62 7.23 20.60
C GLN A 145 -81.52 5.81 20.03
N ARG A 146 -80.35 5.17 20.16
CA ARG A 146 -80.08 3.79 19.75
C ARG A 146 -79.66 2.96 20.96
N LYS A 147 -80.10 1.69 21.05
CA LYS A 147 -79.78 0.77 22.15
C LYS A 147 -78.28 0.63 22.45
N ASN A 148 -77.39 0.81 21.46
CA ASN A 148 -75.93 0.68 21.61
C ASN A 148 -75.17 2.03 21.58
N ALA A 149 -75.83 3.15 21.91
CA ALA A 149 -75.24 4.50 21.80
C ALA A 149 -73.96 4.70 22.64
N ASP A 150 -73.90 4.15 23.86
CA ASP A 150 -72.72 4.25 24.72
C ASP A 150 -71.48 3.54 24.14
N CYS A 151 -71.67 2.32 23.62
CA CYS A 151 -70.60 1.55 22.99
C CYS A 151 -70.10 2.25 21.71
N GLN A 152 -71.02 2.76 20.90
CA GLN A 152 -70.67 3.49 19.67
C GLN A 152 -69.87 4.77 19.96
N ARG A 153 -70.26 5.53 20.99
CA ARG A 153 -69.52 6.71 21.46
C ARG A 153 -68.13 6.36 21.98
N GLY A 154 -68.01 5.31 22.79
CA GLY A 154 -66.72 4.82 23.28
C GLY A 154 -65.79 4.41 22.14
N LEU A 155 -66.30 3.68 21.16
CA LEU A 155 -65.54 3.29 19.97
C LEU A 155 -65.09 4.50 19.13
N LEU A 156 -65.99 5.45 18.85
CA LEU A 156 -65.63 6.66 18.09
C LEU A 156 -64.59 7.52 18.83
N THR A 157 -64.69 7.62 20.16
CA THR A 157 -63.74 8.36 20.99
C THR A 157 -62.36 7.70 20.98
N THR A 158 -62.30 6.37 21.13
CA THR A 158 -61.04 5.62 21.10
C THR A 158 -60.38 5.66 19.72
N LEU A 159 -61.15 5.53 18.63
CA LEU A 159 -60.63 5.68 17.27
C LEU A 159 -60.13 7.10 16.99
N LEU A 160 -60.85 8.13 17.43
CA LEU A 160 -60.42 9.52 17.26
C LEU A 160 -59.15 9.82 18.07
N PHE A 161 -59.06 9.27 19.28
CA PHE A 161 -57.86 9.37 20.10
C PHE A 161 -56.66 8.68 19.45
N ALA A 162 -56.84 7.44 18.98
CA ALA A 162 -55.79 6.68 18.29
C ALA A 162 -55.30 7.40 17.01
N THR A 163 -56.22 7.89 16.18
CA THR A 163 -55.86 8.66 14.98
C THR A 163 -55.16 9.98 15.33
N SER A 164 -55.59 10.68 16.39
CA SER A 164 -54.91 11.88 16.89
C SER A 164 -53.51 11.59 17.41
N LEU A 165 -53.24 10.42 18.00
CA LEU A 165 -51.89 10.00 18.39
C LEU A 165 -50.99 9.76 17.18
N VAL A 166 -51.51 9.14 16.11
CA VAL A 166 -50.75 8.93 14.87
C VAL A 166 -50.39 10.26 14.21
N ILE A 167 -51.34 11.21 14.13
CA ILE A 167 -51.08 12.57 13.63
C ILE A 167 -50.07 13.29 14.53
N THR A 168 -50.14 13.09 15.84
CA THR A 168 -49.15 13.64 16.80
C THR A 168 -47.75 13.11 16.51
N ALA A 169 -47.59 11.80 16.26
CA ALA A 169 -46.31 11.23 15.88
C ALA A 169 -45.79 11.82 14.56
N GLY A 170 -46.66 11.96 13.56
CA GLY A 170 -46.31 12.55 12.26
C GLY A 170 -45.81 13.99 12.36
N VAL A 171 -46.47 14.85 13.15
CA VAL A 171 -46.05 16.25 13.33
C VAL A 171 -44.78 16.35 14.17
N LEU A 172 -44.56 15.45 15.14
CA LEU A 172 -43.31 15.37 15.88
C LEU A 172 -42.14 14.95 14.96
N CYS A 173 -42.35 14.00 14.06
CA CYS A 173 -41.37 13.63 13.04
C CYS A 173 -41.03 14.81 12.12
N ALA A 174 -42.03 15.54 11.63
CA ALA A 174 -41.83 16.72 10.81
C ALA A 174 -41.06 17.83 11.56
N TYR A 175 -41.45 18.11 12.81
CA TYR A 175 -40.74 19.06 13.67
C TYR A 175 -39.28 18.64 13.91
N ALA A 176 -39.04 17.37 14.24
CA ALA A 176 -37.70 16.83 14.46
C ALA A 176 -36.83 16.95 13.21
N ALA A 177 -37.37 16.66 12.02
CA ALA A 177 -36.67 16.83 10.75
C ALA A 177 -36.32 18.30 10.47
N ASN A 178 -37.26 19.21 10.69
CA ASN A 178 -37.04 20.65 10.53
C ASN A 178 -35.94 21.17 11.47
N GLN A 179 -35.94 20.70 12.72
CA GLN A 179 -34.96 21.08 13.72
C GLN A 179 -33.58 20.46 13.44
N ASN A 180 -33.55 19.20 12.99
CA ASN A 180 -32.32 18.53 12.59
C ASN A 180 -31.63 19.32 11.47
N LEU A 181 -32.35 19.69 10.41
CA LEU A 181 -31.79 20.47 9.30
C LEU A 181 -31.13 21.78 9.78
N SER A 182 -31.83 22.58 10.60
CA SER A 182 -31.27 23.82 11.14
C SER A 182 -30.04 23.57 12.04
N SER A 183 -30.03 22.46 12.79
CA SER A 183 -28.86 22.05 13.58
C SER A 183 -27.67 21.62 12.72
N GLN A 184 -27.91 20.87 11.64
CA GLN A 184 -26.85 20.38 10.75
C GLN A 184 -26.26 21.50 9.88
N LEU A 185 -27.05 22.49 9.49
CA LEU A 185 -26.53 23.67 8.77
C LEU A 185 -25.49 24.45 9.59
N LYS A 186 -25.61 24.45 10.93
CA LYS A 186 -24.55 24.99 11.80
C LYS A 186 -23.29 24.11 11.82
N GLY A 187 -23.47 22.79 11.67
CA GLY A 187 -22.38 21.81 11.52
C GLY A 187 -21.62 21.95 10.19
N MET A 188 -22.33 22.26 9.11
CA MET A 188 -21.76 22.51 7.77
C MET A 188 -20.62 23.54 7.80
N ARG A 189 -20.78 24.64 8.55
CA ARG A 189 -19.73 25.66 8.70
C ARG A 189 -18.40 25.09 9.22
N ARG A 190 -18.46 24.13 10.14
CA ARG A 190 -17.25 23.47 10.68
C ARG A 190 -16.59 22.58 9.63
N LEU A 191 -17.39 21.79 8.90
CA LEU A 191 -16.89 20.92 7.83
C LEU A 191 -16.25 21.73 6.70
N VAL A 192 -16.91 22.79 6.25
CA VAL A 192 -16.37 23.65 5.18
C VAL A 192 -15.10 24.36 5.65
N SER A 193 -15.10 24.92 6.87
CA SER A 193 -13.90 25.56 7.45
C SER A 193 -12.75 24.57 7.64
N SER A 194 -12.99 23.34 8.11
CA SER A 194 -11.94 22.33 8.27
C SER A 194 -11.38 21.88 6.92
N ASN A 195 -12.22 21.69 5.90
CA ASN A 195 -11.77 21.33 4.55
C ASN A 195 -10.88 22.44 3.94
N LEU A 196 -11.28 23.71 4.11
CA LEU A 196 -10.47 24.83 3.62
C LEU A 196 -9.14 24.95 4.37
N ARG A 197 -9.11 24.67 5.68
CA ARG A 197 -7.85 24.55 6.44
C ARG A 197 -6.99 23.40 5.96
N ASP A 198 -7.57 22.23 5.67
CA ASP A 198 -6.82 21.09 5.14
C ASP A 198 -6.25 21.36 3.75
N LEU A 199 -6.97 22.12 2.90
CA LEU A 199 -6.43 22.61 1.63
C LEU A 199 -5.28 23.62 1.82
N GLN A 200 -5.37 24.50 2.82
CA GLN A 200 -4.26 25.39 3.17
C GLN A 200 -3.05 24.61 3.66
N SER A 201 -3.24 23.61 4.54
CA SER A 201 -2.17 22.71 4.98
C SER A 201 -1.54 21.96 3.81
N PHE A 202 -2.35 21.37 2.92
CA PHE A 202 -1.88 20.74 1.69
C PHE A 202 -0.99 21.69 0.87
N THR A 203 -1.40 22.94 0.72
CA THR A 203 -0.69 23.93 -0.08
C THR A 203 0.62 24.40 0.58
N ASN A 204 0.64 24.50 1.91
CA ASN A 204 1.81 24.93 2.68
C ASN A 204 2.85 23.80 2.85
N GLU A 205 2.40 22.55 2.95
CA GLU A 205 3.26 21.37 3.17
C GLU A 205 3.78 20.78 1.86
N THR A 206 3.09 20.95 0.73
CA THR A 206 3.55 20.40 -0.55
C THR A 206 4.95 20.89 -0.94
N PRO A 207 5.28 22.20 -0.88
CA PRO A 207 6.64 22.67 -1.17
C PRO A 207 7.69 22.08 -0.23
N THR A 208 7.38 21.96 1.08
CA THR A 208 8.34 21.44 2.06
C THR A 208 8.59 19.94 1.90
N GLN A 209 7.57 19.16 1.52
CA GLN A 209 7.72 17.74 1.17
C GLN A 209 8.58 17.56 -0.08
N VAL A 210 8.41 18.44 -1.09
CA VAL A 210 9.24 18.44 -2.30
C VAL A 210 10.70 18.78 -1.97
N ASP A 211 10.94 19.83 -1.18
CA ASP A 211 12.29 20.22 -0.75
C ASP A 211 12.97 19.12 0.08
N TYR A 212 12.20 18.45 0.96
CA TYR A 212 12.67 17.31 1.74
C TYR A 212 13.15 16.16 0.86
N LEU A 213 12.38 15.80 -0.19
CA LEU A 213 12.80 14.75 -1.12
C LEU A 213 14.00 15.15 -1.97
N ILE A 214 14.10 16.43 -2.38
CA ILE A 214 15.29 16.94 -3.07
C ILE A 214 16.53 16.83 -2.18
N ALA A 215 16.41 17.17 -0.89
CA ALA A 215 17.48 17.03 0.08
C ALA A 215 17.87 15.56 0.30
N GLN A 216 16.89 14.66 0.39
CA GLN A 216 17.14 13.21 0.47
C GLN A 216 17.89 12.68 -0.76
N TYR A 217 17.55 13.14 -1.97
CA TYR A 217 18.28 12.76 -3.18
C TYR A 217 19.75 13.18 -3.10
N ALA A 218 20.04 14.39 -2.59
CA ALA A 218 21.41 14.85 -2.41
C ALA A 218 22.18 13.96 -1.41
N THR A 219 21.54 13.57 -0.30
CA THR A 219 22.10 12.61 0.66
C THR A 219 22.34 11.23 0.04
N ALA A 220 21.37 10.71 -0.72
CA ALA A 220 21.48 9.44 -1.44
C ALA A 220 22.65 9.45 -2.42
N LYS A 221 22.70 10.49 -3.26
CA LYS A 221 23.77 10.72 -4.24
C LYS A 221 25.13 10.77 -3.54
N ASN A 222 25.27 11.56 -2.48
CA ASN A 222 26.54 11.69 -1.76
C ASN A 222 26.97 10.36 -1.12
N LYS A 223 26.02 9.57 -0.62
CA LYS A 223 26.30 8.25 -0.07
C LYS A 223 26.73 7.25 -1.14
N VAL A 224 26.04 7.24 -2.30
CA VAL A 224 26.44 6.40 -3.44
C VAL A 224 27.82 6.79 -3.96
N ILE A 225 28.10 8.10 -4.08
CA ILE A 225 29.41 8.63 -4.45
C ILE A 225 30.48 8.20 -3.43
N SER A 226 30.18 8.28 -2.13
CA SER A 226 31.08 7.85 -1.06
C SER A 226 31.34 6.34 -1.11
N ASP A 227 30.34 5.52 -1.41
CA ASP A 227 30.50 4.07 -1.54
C ASP A 227 31.28 3.70 -2.82
N LEU A 228 31.10 4.47 -3.91
CA LEU A 228 31.88 4.35 -5.14
C LEU A 228 33.36 4.70 -4.89
N ASP A 229 33.65 5.75 -4.11
CA ASP A 229 35.02 6.12 -3.73
C ASP A 229 35.69 5.08 -2.85
N ASN A 230 34.90 4.39 -2.03
CA ASN A 230 35.37 3.37 -1.10
C ASN A 230 35.15 1.94 -1.62
N VAL A 231 34.96 1.74 -2.93
CA VAL A 231 34.76 0.39 -3.49
C VAL A 231 35.97 -0.52 -3.22
N GLY A 232 37.19 0.02 -3.28
CA GLY A 232 38.41 -0.75 -3.03
C GLY A 232 38.31 -1.51 -1.71
N PRO A 233 38.12 -0.83 -0.56
CA PRO A 233 37.91 -1.52 0.72
C PRO A 233 36.54 -2.22 0.86
N LEU A 234 35.43 -1.66 0.36
CA LEU A 234 34.09 -2.23 0.57
C LEU A 234 33.84 -3.52 -0.24
N LEU A 235 34.17 -3.47 -1.53
CA LEU A 235 33.99 -4.58 -2.47
C LEU A 235 35.29 -5.37 -2.61
N GLY A 236 36.40 -4.70 -2.91
CA GLY A 236 37.70 -5.36 -3.07
C GLY A 236 38.22 -5.97 -1.78
N GLY A 237 37.96 -5.35 -0.62
CA GLY A 237 38.27 -5.92 0.70
C GLY A 237 37.40 -7.14 1.02
N LYS A 238 36.11 -7.10 0.70
CA LYS A 238 35.21 -8.26 0.88
C LYS A 238 35.58 -9.41 -0.07
N ILE A 239 35.99 -9.12 -1.30
CA ILE A 239 36.54 -10.12 -2.24
C ILE A 239 37.83 -10.69 -1.68
N HIS A 240 38.75 -9.86 -1.19
CA HIS A 240 40.00 -10.30 -0.58
C HIS A 240 39.77 -11.18 0.65
N GLU A 241 38.82 -10.82 1.52
CA GLU A 241 38.49 -11.60 2.72
C GLU A 241 37.89 -12.97 2.38
N GLU A 242 36.94 -13.02 1.45
CA GLU A 242 36.33 -14.29 1.03
C GLU A 242 37.30 -15.17 0.23
N LEU A 243 38.02 -14.60 -0.73
CA LEU A 243 39.01 -15.32 -1.55
C LEU A 243 40.23 -15.75 -0.71
N GLY A 244 40.55 -15.01 0.36
CA GLY A 244 41.66 -15.29 1.26
C GLY A 244 41.48 -16.59 2.04
N LYS A 245 40.23 -17.00 2.28
CA LYS A 245 39.90 -18.27 2.96
C LYS A 245 40.41 -19.49 2.20
N GLU A 246 40.51 -19.41 0.86
CA GLU A 246 41.02 -20.50 0.02
C GLU A 246 42.42 -20.25 -0.54
N VAL A 247 42.72 -19.02 -0.96
CA VAL A 247 43.98 -18.69 -1.63
C VAL A 247 45.17 -18.70 -0.66
N CYS A 248 45.00 -18.15 0.56
CA CYS A 248 46.10 -18.10 1.53
C CYS A 248 46.56 -19.51 1.97
N PRO A 249 45.66 -20.44 2.37
CA PRO A 249 46.07 -21.81 2.70
C PRO A 249 46.74 -22.56 1.54
N ALA A 250 46.30 -22.33 0.30
CA ALA A 250 46.90 -22.94 -0.89
C ALA A 250 48.34 -22.42 -1.13
N MET A 251 48.56 -21.11 -0.98
CA MET A 251 49.88 -20.49 -1.12
C MET A 251 50.84 -20.86 0.01
N ASP A 252 50.36 -20.96 1.25
CA ASP A 252 51.14 -21.49 2.38
C ASP A 252 51.54 -22.95 2.16
N GLY A 253 50.63 -23.76 1.60
CA GLY A 253 50.90 -25.12 1.18
C GLY A 253 52.03 -25.20 0.14
N ALA A 254 52.03 -24.31 -0.84
CA ALA A 254 53.08 -24.23 -1.86
C ALA A 254 54.45 -23.79 -1.28
N LEU A 255 54.46 -22.84 -0.34
CA LEU A 255 55.68 -22.40 0.36
C LEU A 255 56.31 -23.53 1.18
N ARG A 256 55.50 -24.26 1.95
CA ARG A 256 55.97 -25.42 2.73
C ARG A 256 56.55 -26.51 1.84
N MET A 257 55.94 -26.74 0.68
CA MET A 257 56.42 -27.71 -0.29
C MET A 257 57.75 -27.29 -0.93
N ALA A 258 57.90 -26.00 -1.28
CA ALA A 258 59.17 -25.46 -1.76
C ALA A 258 60.29 -25.61 -0.71
N GLY A 259 59.96 -25.45 0.58
CA GLY A 259 60.85 -25.74 1.71
C GLY A 259 61.28 -27.21 1.74
N ALA A 260 60.32 -28.14 1.70
CA ALA A 260 60.60 -29.58 1.70
C ALA A 260 61.44 -30.03 0.48
N MET A 261 61.19 -29.45 -0.70
CA MET A 261 62.01 -29.72 -1.90
C MET A 261 63.47 -29.26 -1.72
N ARG A 262 63.68 -28.12 -1.05
CA ARG A 262 65.02 -27.60 -0.76
C ARG A 262 65.76 -28.49 0.23
N GLU A 263 65.11 -28.89 1.32
CA GLU A 263 65.68 -29.84 2.29
C GLU A 263 66.04 -31.17 1.63
N THR A 264 65.19 -31.66 0.72
CA THR A 264 65.44 -32.90 -0.04
C THR A 264 66.65 -32.76 -0.96
N LYS A 265 66.85 -31.59 -1.58
CA LYS A 265 68.04 -31.30 -2.38
C LYS A 265 69.30 -31.32 -1.52
N ASP A 266 69.29 -30.62 -0.39
CA ASP A 266 70.44 -30.50 0.51
C ASP A 266 70.85 -31.89 1.04
N ALA A 267 69.86 -32.73 1.38
CA ALA A 267 70.08 -34.12 1.76
C ALA A 267 70.71 -34.95 0.61
N LEU A 268 70.26 -34.74 -0.63
CA LEU A 268 70.76 -35.47 -1.79
C LEU A 268 72.18 -35.04 -2.20
N GLU A 269 72.53 -33.77 -2.03
CA GLU A 269 73.90 -33.27 -2.22
C GLU A 269 74.87 -33.89 -1.20
N ASN A 270 74.47 -34.03 0.06
CA ASN A 270 75.26 -34.73 1.08
C ASN A 270 75.51 -36.22 0.74
N VAL A 271 74.49 -36.89 0.19
CA VAL A 271 74.63 -38.28 -0.29
C VAL A 271 75.61 -38.35 -1.48
N SER A 272 75.57 -37.37 -2.39
CA SER A 272 76.50 -37.28 -3.52
C SER A 272 77.95 -37.13 -3.05
N MET A 273 78.22 -36.22 -2.10
CA MET A 273 79.55 -36.03 -1.53
C MET A 273 80.05 -37.31 -0.85
N SER A 274 79.18 -38.00 -0.12
CA SER A 274 79.54 -39.28 0.54
C SER A 274 79.92 -40.35 -0.49
N LEU A 275 79.23 -40.41 -1.63
CA LEU A 275 79.54 -41.36 -2.69
C LEU A 275 80.91 -41.11 -3.34
N GLU A 276 81.27 -39.85 -3.60
CA GLU A 276 82.58 -39.49 -4.16
C GLU A 276 83.71 -39.94 -3.23
N VAL A 277 83.57 -39.71 -1.92
CA VAL A 277 84.53 -40.17 -0.90
C VAL A 277 84.66 -41.69 -0.91
N LEU A 278 83.54 -42.43 -0.97
CA LEU A 278 83.57 -43.90 -1.03
C LEU A 278 84.23 -44.41 -2.32
N GLN A 279 83.99 -43.78 -3.47
CA GLN A 279 84.61 -44.15 -4.74
C GLN A 279 86.13 -43.91 -4.73
N GLU A 280 86.58 -42.78 -4.20
CA GLU A 280 88.02 -42.47 -4.07
C GLU A 280 88.71 -43.45 -3.12
N ALA A 281 88.12 -43.71 -1.95
CA ALA A 281 88.65 -44.66 -0.97
C ALA A 281 88.75 -46.08 -1.55
N THR A 282 87.72 -46.50 -2.31
CA THR A 282 87.69 -47.79 -3.01
C THR A 282 88.79 -47.86 -4.08
N GLY A 283 89.00 -46.79 -4.84
CA GLY A 283 90.05 -46.69 -5.85
C GLY A 283 91.46 -46.78 -5.25
N LYS A 284 91.72 -46.02 -4.17
CA LYS A 284 92.99 -46.08 -3.41
C LYS A 284 93.24 -47.47 -2.84
N LEU A 285 92.22 -48.08 -2.25
CA LEU A 285 92.31 -49.43 -1.71
C LEU A 285 92.63 -50.46 -2.79
N HIS A 286 91.97 -50.37 -3.95
CA HIS A 286 92.22 -51.25 -5.10
C HIS A 286 93.65 -51.09 -5.64
N PHE A 287 94.15 -49.85 -5.75
CA PHE A 287 95.53 -49.59 -6.18
C PHE A 287 96.55 -50.20 -5.22
N ASN A 288 96.40 -49.94 -3.91
CA ASN A 288 97.32 -50.47 -2.89
C ASN A 288 97.29 -52.01 -2.84
N LEU A 289 96.11 -52.62 -2.91
CA LEU A 289 95.96 -54.08 -2.99
C LEU A 289 96.66 -54.66 -4.22
N SER A 290 96.53 -53.99 -5.38
CA SER A 290 97.22 -54.38 -6.61
C SER A 290 98.74 -54.31 -6.46
N LEU A 291 99.25 -53.29 -5.78
CA LEU A 291 100.68 -53.09 -5.54
C LEU A 291 101.26 -54.16 -4.59
N VAL A 292 100.54 -54.48 -3.51
CA VAL A 292 100.87 -55.59 -2.61
C VAL A 292 100.85 -56.93 -3.35
N ARG A 293 99.83 -57.16 -4.17
CA ARG A 293 99.70 -58.37 -5.00
C ARG A 293 100.85 -58.48 -6.00
N PHE A 294 101.27 -57.38 -6.63
CA PHE A 294 102.41 -57.35 -7.55
C PHE A 294 103.73 -57.62 -6.84
N SER A 295 103.99 -56.96 -5.70
CA SER A 295 105.21 -57.19 -4.92
C SER A 295 105.31 -58.63 -4.44
N LEU A 296 104.23 -59.19 -3.87
CA LEU A 296 104.20 -60.60 -3.47
C LEU A 296 104.46 -61.52 -4.67
N ASN A 297 103.85 -61.25 -5.82
CA ASN A 297 104.09 -62.05 -7.02
C ASN A 297 105.55 -61.98 -7.49
N ARG A 298 106.18 -60.81 -7.39
CA ARG A 298 107.59 -60.62 -7.74
C ARG A 298 108.51 -61.39 -6.79
N THR A 299 108.29 -61.29 -5.48
CA THR A 299 109.07 -62.05 -4.48
C THR A 299 108.89 -63.55 -4.66
N LEU A 300 107.67 -63.99 -4.98
CA LEU A 300 107.40 -65.40 -5.25
C LEU A 300 108.12 -65.93 -6.50
N ASN A 301 108.48 -65.07 -7.46
CA ASN A 301 109.18 -65.44 -8.70
C ASN A 301 110.71 -65.30 -8.62
N ASP A 302 111.25 -64.92 -7.45
CA ASP A 302 112.68 -64.83 -7.22
C ASP A 302 113.33 -66.23 -7.26
N PRO A 303 114.54 -66.40 -7.82
CA PRO A 303 115.18 -67.71 -7.94
C PRO A 303 115.27 -68.48 -6.62
N GLY A 304 115.35 -67.82 -5.46
CA GLY A 304 115.32 -68.50 -4.16
C GLY A 304 114.01 -69.25 -3.82
N CYS A 305 112.88 -68.92 -4.46
CA CYS A 305 111.64 -69.72 -4.38
C CYS A 305 111.56 -70.83 -5.46
N ASN A 306 112.54 -70.91 -6.39
CA ASN A 306 112.58 -71.85 -7.52
C ASN A 306 113.86 -72.73 -7.56
N ASP A 307 114.82 -72.53 -6.67
CA ASP A 307 116.12 -73.23 -6.66
C ASP A 307 115.99 -74.61 -5.99
N GLU A 308 116.50 -75.67 -6.63
CA GLU A 308 116.40 -77.06 -6.14
C GLU A 308 117.27 -77.33 -4.91
N ASP A 309 118.17 -76.40 -4.56
CA ASP A 309 119.02 -76.45 -3.37
C ASP A 309 118.45 -75.64 -2.17
N SER A 310 117.22 -75.13 -2.28
CA SER A 310 116.53 -74.40 -1.20
C SER A 310 115.81 -75.34 -0.22
N ASP A 311 115.85 -75.01 1.09
CA ASP A 311 115.30 -75.83 2.18
C ASP A 311 113.81 -76.13 1.96
N ALA A 312 113.39 -77.41 2.02
CA ALA A 312 112.09 -77.92 1.55
C ALA A 312 110.85 -77.20 2.12
N THR A 313 111.00 -76.56 3.28
CA THR A 313 109.99 -75.74 3.95
C THR A 313 109.70 -74.42 3.20
N THR A 314 110.68 -73.86 2.51
CA THR A 314 110.60 -72.56 1.82
C THR A 314 109.75 -72.66 0.55
N ALA A 315 109.98 -73.69 -0.28
CA ALA A 315 109.24 -73.94 -1.51
C ALA A 315 107.73 -74.16 -1.25
N GLN A 316 107.39 -74.87 -0.17
CA GLN A 316 106.01 -75.16 0.20
C GLN A 316 105.27 -73.90 0.69
N LEU A 317 105.96 -73.00 1.39
CA LEU A 317 105.43 -71.70 1.80
C LEU A 317 105.16 -70.79 0.58
N CYS A 318 106.09 -70.73 -0.38
CA CYS A 318 105.93 -69.95 -1.61
C CYS A 318 104.70 -70.44 -2.42
N LEU A 319 104.46 -71.76 -2.49
CA LEU A 319 103.29 -72.35 -3.18
C LEU A 319 101.95 -71.99 -2.51
N SER A 320 101.88 -72.03 -1.17
CA SER A 320 100.65 -71.69 -0.43
C SER A 320 100.25 -70.22 -0.61
N ILE A 321 101.21 -69.30 -0.49
CA ILE A 321 100.98 -67.86 -0.68
C ILE A 321 100.56 -67.57 -2.12
N ARG A 322 101.18 -68.25 -3.11
CA ARG A 322 100.81 -68.12 -4.52
C ARG A 322 99.36 -68.53 -4.79
N SER A 323 98.88 -69.59 -4.15
CA SER A 323 97.48 -70.03 -4.30
C SER A 323 96.45 -69.06 -3.70
N SER A 324 96.83 -68.33 -2.64
CA SER A 324 95.95 -67.40 -1.93
C SER A 324 95.90 -66.00 -2.56
N LEU A 325 96.88 -65.67 -3.41
CA LEU A 325 97.05 -64.35 -4.02
C LEU A 325 95.84 -63.89 -4.85
N ALA A 326 95.11 -64.84 -5.44
CA ALA A 326 93.94 -64.55 -6.25
C ALA A 326 92.76 -63.95 -5.45
N GLN A 327 92.71 -64.21 -4.15
CA GLN A 327 91.62 -63.77 -3.28
C GLN A 327 91.75 -62.29 -2.86
N LEU A 328 92.94 -61.70 -3.01
CA LEU A 328 93.20 -60.28 -2.74
C LEU A 328 92.57 -59.38 -3.84
N HIS A 329 91.28 -59.08 -3.69
CA HIS A 329 90.54 -58.11 -4.54
C HIS A 329 89.45 -57.40 -3.72
N VAL A 330 89.00 -56.23 -4.21
CA VAL A 330 87.92 -55.46 -3.59
C VAL A 330 86.57 -55.92 -4.15
N SER A 331 85.62 -56.30 -3.29
CA SER A 331 84.29 -56.80 -3.69
C SER A 331 83.20 -55.72 -3.81
N ALA A 332 83.40 -54.56 -3.19
CA ALA A 332 82.43 -53.46 -3.22
C ALA A 332 82.55 -52.65 -4.53
N ASN A 333 81.46 -52.54 -5.29
CA ASN A 333 81.43 -51.81 -6.56
C ASN A 333 80.42 -50.63 -6.53
N PHE A 334 80.93 -49.44 -6.24
CA PHE A 334 80.15 -48.20 -6.18
C PHE A 334 80.04 -47.45 -7.52
N THR A 335 80.48 -48.05 -8.64
CA THR A 335 80.40 -47.41 -9.98
C THR A 335 79.04 -47.59 -10.67
N ARG A 336 78.17 -48.47 -10.16
CA ARG A 336 76.84 -48.73 -10.74
C ARG A 336 75.76 -47.73 -10.33
N VAL A 337 76.05 -46.78 -9.45
CA VAL A 337 75.05 -45.84 -8.93
C VAL A 337 75.07 -44.55 -9.74
N CYS A 338 74.05 -44.34 -10.58
CA CYS A 338 73.93 -43.17 -11.46
C CYS A 338 73.17 -42.01 -10.76
N TRP A 339 73.88 -41.20 -9.98
CA TRP A 339 73.33 -40.02 -9.29
C TRP A 339 73.41 -38.66 -10.02
N PRO A 340 74.40 -38.38 -10.90
CA PRO A 340 74.56 -37.05 -11.49
C PRO A 340 73.36 -36.59 -12.34
N ALA A 341 72.65 -37.52 -12.97
CA ALA A 341 71.49 -37.22 -13.81
C ALA A 341 70.25 -36.81 -12.97
N LEU A 342 70.08 -37.43 -11.80
CA LEU A 342 68.93 -37.21 -10.91
C LEU A 342 69.12 -35.91 -10.10
N LEU A 343 70.35 -35.64 -9.67
CA LEU A 343 70.74 -34.37 -9.05
C LEU A 343 70.56 -33.20 -10.02
N LYS A 344 70.96 -33.34 -11.30
CA LYS A 344 70.73 -32.31 -12.33
C LYS A 344 69.26 -32.00 -12.56
N MET A 345 68.37 -33.00 -12.57
CA MET A 345 66.92 -32.74 -12.72
C MET A 345 66.35 -31.98 -11.52
N ILE A 346 66.72 -32.36 -10.29
CA ILE A 346 66.27 -31.70 -9.06
C ILE A 346 66.84 -30.27 -8.98
N ILE A 347 68.12 -30.09 -9.34
CA ILE A 347 68.76 -28.78 -9.42
C ILE A 347 68.06 -27.90 -10.47
N ILE A 348 67.72 -28.41 -11.66
CA ILE A 348 66.99 -27.61 -12.69
C ILE A 348 65.62 -27.15 -12.17
N VAL A 349 64.89 -28.01 -11.47
CA VAL A 349 63.56 -27.67 -10.91
C VAL A 349 63.68 -26.64 -9.79
N ILE A 350 64.65 -26.77 -8.89
CA ILE A 350 64.84 -25.88 -7.73
C ILE A 350 65.55 -24.57 -8.11
N GLN A 351 66.44 -24.59 -9.10
CA GLN A 351 67.21 -23.44 -9.57
C GLN A 351 66.44 -22.62 -10.61
N SER A 352 65.26 -23.09 -11.03
CA SER A 352 64.22 -22.15 -11.43
C SER A 352 63.93 -21.27 -10.21
N HIS A 353 64.38 -20.02 -10.24
CA HIS A 353 64.19 -18.96 -9.23
C HIS A 353 62.70 -18.63 -8.96
N THR A 354 61.81 -19.57 -9.24
CA THR A 354 60.43 -19.33 -9.57
C THR A 354 59.56 -19.61 -8.36
N CYS A 355 59.63 -20.75 -7.66
CA CYS A 355 58.62 -21.05 -6.62
C CYS A 355 58.51 -20.02 -5.47
N THR A 356 59.61 -19.64 -4.82
CA THR A 356 59.55 -18.68 -3.69
C THR A 356 59.25 -17.24 -4.15
N PHE A 357 59.80 -16.83 -5.30
CA PHE A 357 59.53 -15.53 -5.90
C PHE A 357 58.07 -15.42 -6.37
N SER A 358 57.59 -16.46 -7.04
CA SER A 358 56.23 -16.62 -7.55
C SER A 358 55.19 -16.68 -6.44
N SER A 359 55.51 -17.28 -5.29
CA SER A 359 54.68 -17.24 -4.09
C SER A 359 54.62 -15.84 -3.46
N LYS A 360 55.75 -15.16 -3.29
CA LYS A 360 55.78 -13.78 -2.77
C LYS A 360 55.06 -12.79 -3.69
N GLN A 361 55.24 -12.95 -5.00
CA GLN A 361 54.52 -12.20 -6.03
C GLN A 361 53.02 -12.51 -6.02
N GLY A 362 52.64 -13.76 -5.74
CA GLY A 362 51.25 -14.16 -5.50
C GLY A 362 50.64 -13.41 -4.31
N TYR A 363 51.36 -13.30 -3.19
CA TYR A 363 50.89 -12.58 -2.00
C TYR A 363 50.76 -11.08 -2.26
N SER A 364 51.72 -10.46 -2.95
CA SER A 364 51.63 -9.03 -3.27
C SER A 364 50.45 -8.75 -4.20
N SER A 365 50.24 -9.60 -5.21
CA SER A 365 49.13 -9.42 -6.17
C SER A 365 47.77 -9.70 -5.51
N PHE A 366 47.70 -10.67 -4.60
CA PHE A 366 46.47 -10.99 -3.86
C PHE A 366 46.13 -9.90 -2.83
N ASN A 367 47.12 -9.35 -2.13
CA ASN A 367 46.90 -8.24 -1.19
C ASN A 367 46.53 -6.93 -1.90
N ASP A 368 46.92 -6.77 -3.17
CA ASP A 368 46.56 -5.61 -4.01
C ASP A 368 45.17 -5.74 -4.68
N THR A 369 44.41 -6.79 -4.36
CA THR A 369 43.03 -6.99 -4.87
C THR A 369 42.14 -5.74 -4.68
N PRO A 370 42.15 -5.04 -3.53
CA PRO A 370 41.41 -3.78 -3.37
C PRO A 370 41.81 -2.68 -4.36
N GLY A 371 43.12 -2.53 -4.61
CA GLY A 371 43.66 -1.54 -5.55
C GLY A 371 43.27 -1.87 -6.99
N MET A 372 43.45 -3.13 -7.39
CA MET A 372 43.07 -3.62 -8.72
C MET A 372 41.58 -3.44 -9.02
N VAL A 373 40.69 -3.72 -8.06
CA VAL A 373 39.24 -3.52 -8.20
C VAL A 373 38.91 -2.04 -8.38
N SER A 374 39.54 -1.17 -7.60
CA SER A 374 39.37 0.28 -7.69
C SER A 374 39.81 0.83 -9.05
N ASP A 375 40.97 0.40 -9.55
CA ASP A 375 41.53 0.86 -10.82
C ASP A 375 40.72 0.39 -12.03
N GLN A 376 40.27 -0.86 -12.02
CA GLN A 376 39.48 -1.41 -13.11
C GLN A 376 38.07 -0.84 -13.18
N MET A 377 37.45 -0.54 -12.03
CA MET A 377 36.11 0.03 -12.01
C MET A 377 36.07 1.55 -12.20
N ARG A 378 37.22 2.25 -12.22
CA ARG A 378 37.31 3.71 -12.34
C ARG A 378 36.49 4.32 -13.47
N ASN A 379 36.56 3.73 -14.68
CA ASN A 379 35.80 4.24 -15.84
C ASN A 379 34.29 4.02 -15.70
N VAL A 380 33.87 2.94 -15.03
CA VAL A 380 32.44 2.65 -14.76
C VAL A 380 31.91 3.63 -13.70
N PHE A 381 32.74 3.98 -12.72
CA PHE A 381 32.39 4.93 -11.66
C PHE A 381 32.32 6.37 -12.13
N GLU A 382 33.21 6.79 -13.02
CA GLU A 382 33.14 8.08 -13.71
C GLU A 382 31.82 8.20 -14.50
N GLY A 383 31.41 7.13 -15.20
CA GLY A 383 30.12 7.07 -15.88
C GLY A 383 28.93 7.14 -14.92
N ALA A 384 28.98 6.41 -13.80
CA ALA A 384 27.94 6.44 -12.77
C ALA A 384 27.82 7.82 -12.10
N ARG A 385 28.95 8.48 -11.80
CA ARG A 385 29.00 9.86 -11.28
C ARG A 385 28.37 10.85 -12.26
N GLY A 386 28.79 10.79 -13.53
CA GLY A 386 28.23 11.65 -14.57
C GLY A 386 26.71 11.50 -14.69
N MET A 387 26.20 10.27 -14.54
CA MET A 387 24.76 10.02 -14.57
C MET A 387 24.03 10.53 -13.31
N LEU A 388 24.59 10.33 -12.12
CA LEU A 388 24.08 10.90 -10.86
C LEU A 388 24.10 12.43 -10.87
N ASP A 389 25.07 13.04 -11.54
CA ASP A 389 25.15 14.47 -11.78
C ASP A 389 24.05 14.93 -12.75
N ILE A 390 23.85 14.24 -13.88
CA ILE A 390 22.76 14.53 -14.83
C ILE A 390 21.38 14.42 -14.15
N ILE A 391 21.17 13.40 -13.32
CA ILE A 391 19.92 13.25 -12.57
C ILE A 391 19.80 14.39 -11.54
N GLY A 392 20.88 14.77 -10.86
CA GLY A 392 20.87 15.89 -9.91
C GLY A 392 20.63 17.25 -10.54
N THR A 393 21.19 17.52 -11.73
CA THR A 393 20.91 18.75 -12.50
C THR A 393 19.48 18.76 -13.00
N ASN A 394 18.93 17.62 -13.43
CA ASN A 394 17.53 17.51 -13.82
C ASN A 394 16.56 17.66 -12.63
N ILE A 395 16.86 17.11 -11.45
CA ILE A 395 16.05 17.27 -10.23
C ILE A 395 16.13 18.72 -9.71
N SER A 396 17.32 19.33 -9.70
CA SER A 396 17.43 20.75 -9.35
C SER A 396 16.79 21.66 -10.40
N SER A 397 16.74 21.24 -11.67
CA SER A 397 15.92 21.89 -12.68
C SER A 397 14.43 21.67 -12.44
N PHE A 398 13.98 20.53 -11.89
CA PHE A 398 12.57 20.26 -11.56
C PHE A 398 12.03 21.28 -10.54
N SER A 399 12.79 21.59 -9.49
CA SER A 399 12.46 22.68 -8.54
C SER A 399 12.32 24.05 -9.21
N LYS A 400 13.01 24.27 -10.35
CA LYS A 400 12.97 25.51 -11.13
C LYS A 400 11.90 25.50 -12.23
N VAL A 401 11.61 24.35 -12.82
CA VAL A 401 10.68 24.14 -13.95
C VAL A 401 9.25 24.03 -13.48
N PHE A 402 9.02 23.37 -12.34
CA PHE A 402 7.76 23.46 -11.62
C PHE A 402 8.00 24.46 -10.50
N PRO A 403 7.59 25.74 -10.65
CA PRO A 403 7.64 26.67 -9.54
C PRO A 403 6.51 26.28 -8.58
N VAL A 404 6.72 25.18 -7.83
CA VAL A 404 5.79 24.63 -6.85
C VAL A 404 5.39 25.76 -5.90
N HIS A 405 6.33 26.62 -5.51
CA HIS A 405 6.05 27.80 -4.70
C HIS A 405 5.08 28.80 -5.35
N SER A 406 5.21 29.14 -6.64
CA SER A 406 4.30 30.12 -7.26
C SER A 406 2.93 29.53 -7.57
N THR A 407 2.89 28.25 -7.96
CA THR A 407 1.64 27.51 -8.21
C THR A 407 0.86 27.33 -6.90
N MET A 408 1.56 26.92 -5.83
CA MET A 408 0.99 26.82 -4.49
C MET A 408 0.59 28.20 -3.96
N ALA A 409 1.34 29.28 -4.20
CA ALA A 409 0.94 30.63 -3.80
C ALA A 409 -0.35 31.09 -4.52
N ASN A 410 -0.48 30.84 -5.83
CA ASN A 410 -1.72 31.12 -6.57
C ASN A 410 -2.89 30.29 -6.02
N PHE A 411 -2.65 29.03 -5.69
CA PHE A 411 -3.67 28.17 -5.10
C PHE A 411 -4.06 28.61 -3.68
N THR A 412 -3.11 29.03 -2.84
CA THR A 412 -3.39 29.66 -1.53
C THR A 412 -4.26 30.90 -1.69
N ASN A 413 -3.98 31.75 -2.68
CA ASN A 413 -4.81 32.92 -2.97
C ASN A 413 -6.23 32.54 -3.44
N PHE A 414 -6.36 31.48 -4.24
CA PHE A 414 -7.66 30.95 -4.62
C PHE A 414 -8.43 30.40 -3.41
N ILE A 415 -7.76 29.67 -2.52
CA ILE A 415 -8.36 29.12 -1.29
C ILE A 415 -8.78 30.26 -0.36
N SER A 416 -7.94 31.28 -0.15
CA SER A 416 -8.27 32.42 0.72
C SER A 416 -9.44 33.24 0.18
N HIS A 417 -9.47 33.49 -1.13
CA HIS A 417 -10.59 34.18 -1.79
C HIS A 417 -11.88 33.36 -1.74
N THR A 418 -11.78 32.04 -1.87
CA THR A 418 -12.93 31.14 -1.73
C THR A 418 -13.42 31.10 -0.27
N HIS A 419 -12.50 31.06 0.70
CA HIS A 419 -12.83 31.10 2.12
C HIS A 419 -13.57 32.39 2.50
N SER A 420 -13.08 33.55 2.05
CA SER A 420 -13.76 34.82 2.32
C SER A 420 -15.15 34.88 1.69
N LYS A 421 -15.29 34.46 0.42
CA LYS A 421 -16.61 34.41 -0.25
C LYS A 421 -17.61 33.50 0.45
N ILE A 422 -17.15 32.34 0.92
CA ILE A 422 -17.98 31.40 1.67
C ILE A 422 -18.37 32.01 3.02
N GLU A 423 -17.44 32.66 3.73
CA GLU A 423 -17.74 33.34 4.99
C GLU A 423 -18.75 34.47 4.83
N ASP A 424 -18.64 35.24 3.74
CA ASP A 424 -19.59 36.29 3.38
C ASP A 424 -20.98 35.73 3.04
N SER A 425 -21.07 34.46 2.62
CA SER A 425 -22.33 33.79 2.28
C SER A 425 -23.08 33.21 3.50
N TYR A 426 -22.39 32.96 4.62
CA TYR A 426 -23.04 32.37 5.80
C TYR A 426 -24.21 33.18 6.37
N PRO A 427 -24.15 34.51 6.48
CA PRO A 427 -25.28 35.31 6.94
C PRO A 427 -26.53 35.15 6.07
N GLU A 428 -26.37 35.01 4.75
CA GLU A 428 -27.49 34.76 3.83
C GLU A 428 -28.09 33.37 4.05
N ILE A 429 -27.23 32.36 4.25
CA ILE A 429 -27.67 30.99 4.57
C ILE A 429 -28.44 30.96 5.90
N ASP A 430 -27.96 31.67 6.92
CA ASP A 430 -28.63 31.78 8.23
C ASP A 430 -29.99 32.49 8.09
N GLN A 431 -30.11 33.51 7.24
CA GLN A 431 -31.39 34.16 6.95
C GLN A 431 -32.36 33.23 6.22
N ILE A 432 -31.90 32.51 5.19
CA ILE A 432 -32.72 31.54 4.46
C ILE A 432 -33.17 30.41 5.41
N ASP A 433 -32.29 29.89 6.27
CA ASP A 433 -32.64 28.89 7.27
C ASP A 433 -33.68 29.42 8.25
N PHE A 434 -33.57 30.67 8.70
CA PHE A 434 -34.55 31.28 9.59
C PHE A 434 -35.95 31.34 8.96
N TYR A 435 -36.06 31.81 7.70
CA TYR A 435 -37.34 31.84 6.99
C TYR A 435 -37.90 30.44 6.72
N ARG A 436 -37.05 29.51 6.29
CA ARG A 436 -37.38 28.10 6.09
C ARG A 436 -37.91 27.47 7.37
N TRP A 437 -37.21 27.67 8.49
CA TRP A 437 -37.55 27.13 9.79
C TRP A 437 -38.89 27.69 10.28
N ILE A 438 -39.12 29.00 10.21
CA ILE A 438 -40.41 29.61 10.58
C ILE A 438 -41.55 29.07 9.72
N CYS A 439 -41.36 28.94 8.40
CA CYS A 439 -42.38 28.41 7.50
C CYS A 439 -42.77 26.98 7.90
N CYS A 440 -41.77 26.11 8.15
CA CYS A 440 -42.00 24.73 8.57
C CYS A 440 -42.68 24.62 9.94
N ILE A 441 -42.31 25.49 10.90
CA ILE A 441 -42.99 25.59 12.20
C ILE A 441 -44.44 26.04 12.01
N GLY A 442 -44.71 27.01 11.14
CA GLY A 442 -46.06 27.46 10.80
C GLY A 442 -46.94 26.31 10.32
N LEU A 443 -46.44 25.46 9.41
CA LEU A 443 -47.16 24.28 8.93
C LEU A 443 -47.41 23.25 10.04
N CYS A 444 -46.43 23.01 10.91
CA CYS A 444 -46.61 22.14 12.08
C CYS A 444 -47.67 22.70 13.05
N CYS A 445 -47.67 24.02 13.29
CA CYS A 445 -48.65 24.70 14.13
C CYS A 445 -50.08 24.58 13.59
N MET A 446 -50.29 24.57 12.27
CA MET A 446 -51.61 24.32 11.68
C MET A 446 -52.16 22.95 12.09
N VAL A 447 -51.31 21.91 12.07
CA VAL A 447 -51.68 20.55 12.50
C VAL A 447 -51.88 20.48 14.02
N VAL A 448 -50.99 21.10 14.79
CA VAL A 448 -51.09 21.15 16.27
C VAL A 448 -52.37 21.86 16.71
N LEU A 449 -52.81 22.90 16.01
CA LEU A 449 -54.09 23.56 16.31
C LEU A 449 -55.28 22.61 16.15
N ILE A 450 -55.31 21.81 15.07
CA ILE A 450 -56.35 20.79 14.86
C ILE A 450 -56.31 19.74 15.98
N LEU A 451 -55.11 19.27 16.34
CA LEU A 451 -54.91 18.33 17.44
C LEU A 451 -55.36 18.90 18.78
N ALA A 452 -55.06 20.17 19.06
CA ALA A 452 -55.49 20.84 20.28
C ALA A 452 -57.01 20.85 20.40
N PHE A 453 -57.73 21.15 19.31
CA PHE A 453 -59.18 21.03 19.28
C PHE A 453 -59.65 19.61 19.51
N ASN A 454 -59.05 18.60 18.86
CA ASN A 454 -59.43 17.20 19.05
C ASN A 454 -59.20 16.71 20.49
N PHE A 455 -58.04 16.99 21.09
CA PHE A 455 -57.73 16.57 22.46
C PHE A 455 -58.60 17.29 23.50
N LEU A 456 -58.75 18.61 23.39
CA LEU A 456 -59.62 19.38 24.28
C LEU A 456 -61.09 18.93 24.13
N ALA A 457 -61.51 18.63 22.91
CA ALA A 457 -62.85 18.13 22.64
C ALA A 457 -63.10 16.74 23.23
N ILE A 458 -62.14 15.82 23.13
CA ILE A 458 -62.24 14.51 23.78
C ILE A 458 -62.31 14.70 25.29
N LEU A 459 -61.45 15.53 25.88
CA LEU A 459 -61.40 15.76 27.33
C LEU A 459 -62.71 16.39 27.86
N CYS A 460 -63.18 17.48 27.26
CA CYS A 460 -64.45 18.11 27.62
C CYS A 460 -65.65 17.22 27.30
N GLY A 461 -65.60 16.47 26.19
CA GLY A 461 -66.63 15.54 25.76
C GLY A 461 -66.80 14.38 26.75
N THR A 462 -65.72 13.73 27.17
CA THR A 462 -65.77 12.58 28.08
C THR A 462 -66.04 12.99 29.52
N ILE A 463 -65.40 14.05 30.04
CA ILE A 463 -65.58 14.50 31.43
C ILE A 463 -66.93 15.19 31.60
N GLY A 464 -67.35 16.00 30.63
CA GLY A 464 -68.61 16.74 30.70
C GLY A 464 -69.85 15.91 30.38
N TYR A 465 -69.70 14.65 29.96
CA TYR A 465 -70.83 13.80 29.58
C TYR A 465 -71.54 13.25 30.81
N ASP A 466 -72.83 13.54 30.90
CA ASP A 466 -73.74 12.94 31.86
C ASP A 466 -74.59 11.86 31.18
N LYS A 467 -74.60 10.66 31.73
CA LYS A 467 -75.38 9.52 31.23
C LYS A 467 -76.88 9.66 31.50
N HIS A 468 -77.25 10.44 32.51
CA HIS A 468 -78.65 10.64 32.92
C HIS A 468 -79.29 11.87 32.27
N ALA A 469 -78.51 12.74 31.64
CA ALA A 469 -79.02 13.89 30.89
C ALA A 469 -79.54 13.46 29.51
N SER A 470 -80.70 13.96 29.12
CA SER A 470 -81.22 13.78 27.77
C SER A 470 -80.37 14.58 26.74
N PRO A 471 -80.31 14.14 25.47
CA PRO A 471 -79.73 14.90 24.36
C PRO A 471 -80.04 16.41 24.34
N THR A 472 -81.24 16.81 24.76
CA THR A 472 -81.71 18.21 24.83
C THR A 472 -81.20 18.97 26.07
N THR A 473 -80.83 18.28 27.15
CA THR A 473 -80.45 18.86 28.45
C THR A 473 -78.96 18.72 28.79
N ARG A 474 -78.12 18.31 27.81
CA ARG A 474 -76.67 18.13 28.02
C ARG A 474 -75.98 19.34 28.65
N GLY A 475 -75.06 19.05 29.57
CA GLY A 475 -74.26 20.05 30.28
C GLY A 475 -73.37 20.90 29.36
N CYS A 476 -73.06 22.11 29.81
CA CYS A 476 -72.28 23.08 29.02
C CYS A 476 -70.91 22.52 28.60
N VAL A 477 -70.22 21.77 29.47
CA VAL A 477 -68.89 21.20 29.18
C VAL A 477 -68.94 20.18 28.04
N SER A 478 -69.94 19.29 28.02
CA SER A 478 -70.13 18.34 26.91
C SER A 478 -70.43 19.07 25.60
N ASN A 479 -71.33 20.06 25.64
CA ASN A 479 -71.67 20.84 24.45
C ASN A 479 -70.46 21.58 23.87
N THR A 480 -69.59 22.12 24.73
CA THR A 480 -68.30 22.70 24.33
C THR A 480 -67.43 21.68 23.64
N GLY A 481 -67.30 20.45 24.18
CA GLY A 481 -66.54 19.37 23.53
C GLY A 481 -67.04 19.05 22.11
N GLY A 482 -68.36 18.96 21.93
CA GLY A 482 -68.96 18.76 20.61
C GLY A 482 -68.75 19.93 19.64
N THR A 483 -68.71 21.17 20.15
CA THR A 483 -68.42 22.37 19.35
C THR A 483 -66.96 22.42 18.93
N LEU A 484 -66.03 22.06 19.82
CA LEU A 484 -64.60 21.98 19.54
C LEU A 484 -64.27 20.92 18.47
N LEU A 485 -64.95 19.76 18.46
CA LEU A 485 -64.82 18.78 17.37
C LEU A 485 -65.18 19.39 16.01
N MET A 486 -66.28 20.15 15.95
CA MET A 486 -66.71 20.79 14.71
C MET A 486 -65.78 21.93 14.28
N ALA A 487 -65.21 22.67 15.24
CA ALA A 487 -64.18 23.66 14.97
C ALA A 487 -62.93 23.00 14.36
N GLY A 488 -62.45 21.89 14.95
CA GLY A 488 -61.34 21.10 14.42
C GLY A 488 -61.59 20.58 13.00
N VAL A 489 -62.81 20.12 12.70
CA VAL A 489 -63.23 19.74 11.33
C VAL A 489 -63.15 20.93 10.36
N GLY A 490 -63.60 22.11 10.78
CA GLY A 490 -63.53 23.33 9.97
C GLY A 490 -62.10 23.71 9.62
N PHE A 491 -61.19 23.75 10.60
CA PHE A 491 -59.77 24.02 10.37
C PHE A 491 -59.09 22.93 9.53
N SER A 492 -59.52 21.67 9.68
CA SER A 492 -59.02 20.58 8.84
C SER A 492 -59.33 20.82 7.37
N PHE A 493 -60.58 21.15 7.01
CA PHE A 493 -60.90 21.48 5.61
C PHE A 493 -60.16 22.73 5.10
N LEU A 494 -59.98 23.74 5.97
CA LEU A 494 -59.30 24.99 5.61
C LEU A 494 -57.82 24.78 5.26
N PHE A 495 -57.09 24.00 6.06
CA PHE A 495 -55.64 23.85 5.91
C PHE A 495 -55.22 22.66 5.06
N SER A 496 -56.09 21.66 4.82
CA SER A 496 -55.67 20.41 4.19
C SER A 496 -55.14 20.57 2.76
N TRP A 497 -55.68 21.50 1.96
CA TRP A 497 -55.18 21.73 0.60
C TRP A 497 -53.77 22.36 0.61
N ILE A 498 -53.50 23.28 1.55
CA ILE A 498 -52.17 23.88 1.75
C ILE A 498 -51.17 22.81 2.18
N LEU A 499 -51.53 22.01 3.20
CA LEU A 499 -50.68 20.93 3.70
C LEU A 499 -50.36 19.91 2.59
N MET A 500 -51.37 19.44 1.85
CA MET A 500 -51.14 18.50 0.75
C MET A 500 -50.34 19.12 -0.40
N GLY A 501 -50.51 20.40 -0.69
CA GLY A 501 -49.72 21.09 -1.71
C GLY A 501 -48.25 21.17 -1.38
N VAL A 502 -47.93 21.56 -0.14
CA VAL A 502 -46.54 21.55 0.33
C VAL A 502 -45.97 20.14 0.31
N VAL A 503 -46.70 19.15 0.83
CA VAL A 503 -46.27 17.74 0.84
C VAL A 503 -46.01 17.24 -0.57
N THR A 504 -46.91 17.48 -1.52
CA THR A 504 -46.76 17.01 -2.90
C THR A 504 -45.56 17.68 -3.60
N ALA A 505 -45.40 19.00 -3.44
CA ALA A 505 -44.29 19.72 -4.06
C ALA A 505 -42.93 19.28 -3.49
N THR A 506 -42.82 19.17 -2.16
CA THR A 506 -41.59 18.75 -1.49
C THR A 506 -41.28 17.26 -1.67
N PHE A 507 -42.30 16.40 -1.79
CA PHE A 507 -42.16 14.99 -2.19
C PHE A 507 -41.56 14.84 -3.58
N LEU A 508 -42.08 15.59 -4.56
CA LEU A 508 -41.59 15.50 -5.93
C LEU A 508 -40.14 15.95 -6.04
N VAL A 509 -39.79 17.06 -5.40
CA VAL A 509 -38.41 17.57 -5.41
C VAL A 509 -37.49 16.67 -4.59
N GLY A 510 -37.82 16.43 -3.31
CA GLY A 510 -36.95 15.68 -2.40
C GLY A 510 -36.81 14.21 -2.74
N GLY A 511 -37.89 13.55 -3.18
CA GLY A 511 -37.85 12.15 -3.57
C GLY A 511 -37.08 11.92 -4.87
N ASN A 512 -37.19 12.83 -5.84
CA ASN A 512 -36.35 12.79 -7.05
C ASN A 512 -34.89 13.08 -6.73
N LEU A 513 -34.60 14.07 -5.87
CA LEU A 513 -33.21 14.33 -5.46
C LEU A 513 -32.59 13.11 -4.77
N GLU A 514 -33.35 12.39 -3.95
CA GLU A 514 -32.86 11.14 -3.35
C GLU A 514 -32.54 10.09 -4.41
N LYS A 515 -33.48 9.81 -5.32
CA LYS A 515 -33.38 8.73 -6.30
C LYS A 515 -32.47 9.01 -7.50
N LEU A 516 -32.38 10.26 -7.96
CA LEU A 516 -31.61 10.65 -9.14
C LEU A 516 -30.25 11.28 -8.82
N VAL A 517 -30.04 11.73 -7.57
CA VAL A 517 -28.79 12.40 -7.18
C VAL A 517 -28.11 11.66 -6.03
N CYS A 518 -28.76 11.50 -4.87
CA CYS A 518 -28.10 11.01 -3.67
C CYS A 518 -27.72 9.52 -3.70
N GLU A 519 -28.65 8.65 -4.07
CA GLU A 519 -28.39 7.22 -4.24
C GLU A 519 -27.28 6.94 -5.29
N PRO A 520 -27.29 7.53 -6.50
CA PRO A 520 -26.20 7.36 -7.46
C PRO A 520 -24.89 8.07 -7.08
N PHE A 521 -24.93 9.10 -6.22
CA PHE A 521 -23.72 9.71 -5.67
C PHE A 521 -23.00 8.74 -4.72
N HIS A 522 -23.73 8.17 -3.75
CA HIS A 522 -23.19 7.22 -2.78
C HIS A 522 -22.65 5.95 -3.45
N THR A 523 -23.33 5.45 -4.48
CA THR A 523 -22.89 4.27 -5.27
C THR A 523 -21.84 4.60 -6.33
N LYS A 524 -21.43 5.87 -6.47
CA LYS A 524 -20.48 6.39 -7.47
C LYS A 524 -20.95 6.26 -8.93
N GLN A 525 -22.20 5.88 -9.18
CA GLN A 525 -22.77 5.83 -10.53
C GLN A 525 -22.80 7.21 -11.18
N LEU A 526 -22.98 8.27 -10.39
CA LEU A 526 -22.92 9.65 -10.90
C LEU A 526 -21.53 10.01 -11.45
N PHE A 527 -20.45 9.46 -10.86
CA PHE A 527 -19.10 9.67 -11.38
C PHE A 527 -18.90 8.99 -12.73
N LYS A 528 -19.45 7.78 -12.92
CA LYS A 528 -19.45 7.09 -14.21
C LYS A 528 -20.19 7.86 -15.30
N VAL A 529 -21.31 8.49 -14.96
CA VAL A 529 -22.01 9.39 -15.88
C VAL A 529 -21.10 10.55 -16.26
N LEU A 530 -20.49 11.23 -15.29
CA LEU A 530 -19.59 12.37 -15.56
C LEU A 530 -18.34 11.97 -16.37
N ASP A 531 -17.88 10.73 -16.21
CA ASP A 531 -16.78 10.12 -16.96
C ASP A 531 -17.17 9.65 -18.37
N THR A 532 -18.42 9.86 -18.78
CA THR A 532 -18.87 9.49 -20.14
C THR A 532 -18.20 10.37 -21.20
N PRO A 533 -17.65 9.78 -22.28
CA PRO A 533 -16.99 10.52 -23.34
C PRO A 533 -17.84 11.61 -23.98
N HIS A 534 -17.27 12.81 -24.13
CA HIS A 534 -17.90 13.95 -24.82
C HIS A 534 -19.22 14.42 -24.19
N LEU A 535 -19.40 14.22 -22.88
CA LEU A 535 -20.64 14.58 -22.18
C LEU A 535 -20.74 16.08 -21.88
N VAL A 536 -19.73 16.65 -21.21
CA VAL A 536 -19.75 18.06 -20.77
C VAL A 536 -19.39 19.00 -21.91
N ASN A 537 -18.44 18.61 -22.74
CA ASN A 537 -17.97 19.36 -23.90
C ASN A 537 -17.68 18.39 -25.05
N PRO A 538 -18.12 18.66 -26.30
CA PRO A 538 -17.85 17.79 -27.44
C PRO A 538 -16.35 17.57 -27.72
N GLU A 539 -15.48 18.52 -27.36
CA GLU A 539 -14.03 18.41 -27.56
C GLU A 539 -13.33 17.57 -26.47
N TRP A 540 -13.99 17.37 -25.33
CA TRP A 540 -13.38 16.70 -24.18
C TRP A 540 -13.81 15.25 -24.12
N ARG A 541 -12.85 14.33 -24.20
CA ARG A 541 -13.11 12.91 -23.92
C ARG A 541 -13.57 12.77 -22.46
N ASN A 542 -12.73 13.11 -21.49
CA ASN A 542 -13.10 13.08 -20.07
C ASN A 542 -13.14 14.51 -19.49
N PHE A 543 -14.02 14.75 -18.51
CA PHE A 543 -14.22 16.07 -17.91
C PHE A 543 -12.96 16.64 -17.25
N ILE A 544 -12.29 15.86 -16.38
CA ILE A 544 -11.14 16.33 -15.60
C ILE A 544 -9.95 16.70 -16.52
N PRO A 545 -9.52 15.84 -17.47
CA PRO A 545 -8.49 16.18 -18.44
C PRO A 545 -8.77 17.40 -19.30
N GLY A 546 -9.98 17.47 -19.87
CA GLY A 546 -10.37 18.57 -20.74
C GLY A 546 -10.38 19.91 -19.99
N TYR A 547 -10.83 19.91 -18.75
CA TYR A 547 -10.88 21.09 -17.92
C TYR A 547 -9.50 21.53 -17.38
N MET A 548 -8.68 20.60 -16.87
CA MET A 548 -7.43 20.94 -16.18
C MET A 548 -6.19 20.96 -17.10
N TYR A 549 -6.11 20.04 -18.06
CA TYR A 549 -4.93 19.87 -18.92
C TYR A 549 -5.16 20.40 -20.34
N ASN A 550 -6.42 20.67 -20.72
CA ASN A 550 -6.81 20.98 -22.10
C ASN A 550 -6.31 19.91 -23.10
N ASP A 551 -6.17 18.67 -22.62
CA ASP A 551 -5.72 17.49 -23.35
C ASP A 551 -6.84 16.45 -23.32
N SER A 552 -7.33 16.08 -24.51
CA SER A 552 -8.44 15.14 -24.67
C SER A 552 -8.02 13.68 -24.73
N ASP A 553 -6.71 13.37 -24.83
CA ASP A 553 -6.19 12.00 -24.95
C ASP A 553 -5.79 11.37 -23.60
N LEU A 554 -5.74 12.17 -22.53
CA LEU A 554 -5.42 11.69 -21.18
C LEU A 554 -6.59 10.88 -20.58
N ASP A 555 -6.36 9.61 -20.29
CA ASP A 555 -7.33 8.74 -19.62
C ASP A 555 -7.27 8.91 -18.09
N LEU A 556 -7.96 9.93 -17.59
CA LEU A 556 -8.20 10.17 -16.16
C LEU A 556 -9.70 10.33 -15.92
N THR A 557 -10.23 9.51 -15.02
CA THR A 557 -11.64 9.49 -14.62
C THR A 557 -11.82 10.10 -13.24
N VAL A 558 -12.97 10.74 -13.00
CA VAL A 558 -13.40 11.30 -11.72
C VAL A 558 -13.46 10.19 -10.67
N GLU A 559 -13.99 9.01 -11.03
CA GLU A 559 -14.05 7.85 -10.12
C GLU A 559 -12.64 7.43 -9.66
N SER A 560 -11.68 7.31 -10.57
CA SER A 560 -10.30 6.92 -10.25
C SER A 560 -9.60 7.98 -9.41
N LEU A 561 -9.75 9.26 -9.76
CA LEU A 561 -9.16 10.38 -9.00
C LEU A 561 -9.69 10.41 -7.56
N TYR A 562 -11.01 10.35 -7.40
CA TYR A 562 -11.65 10.32 -6.09
C TYR A 562 -11.20 9.11 -5.27
N SER A 563 -11.16 7.91 -5.86
CA SER A 563 -10.76 6.69 -5.14
C SER A 563 -9.30 6.75 -4.68
N ASN A 564 -8.38 7.21 -5.54
CA ASN A 564 -6.96 7.36 -5.19
C ASN A 564 -6.78 8.39 -4.05
N CYS A 565 -7.52 9.49 -4.08
CA CYS A 565 -7.48 10.48 -3.00
C CYS A 565 -8.14 9.97 -1.71
N LYS A 566 -9.20 9.17 -1.81
CA LYS A 566 -9.84 8.54 -0.65
C LYS A 566 -8.89 7.56 0.05
N GLU A 567 -8.05 6.87 -0.70
CA GLU A 567 -6.96 6.01 -0.22
C GLU A 567 -5.72 6.79 0.28
N ASN A 568 -5.77 8.12 0.35
CA ASN A 568 -4.67 8.98 0.79
C ASN A 568 -3.40 8.84 -0.06
N ARG A 569 -3.53 8.54 -1.35
CA ARG A 569 -2.39 8.52 -2.29
C ARG A 569 -1.93 9.94 -2.64
N GLY A 570 -0.67 10.07 -3.03
CA GLY A 570 -0.10 11.32 -3.53
C GLY A 570 -0.82 11.84 -4.79
N ILE A 571 -0.95 13.17 -4.89
CA ILE A 571 -1.62 13.84 -6.02
C ILE A 571 -0.97 13.52 -7.36
N TYR A 572 0.33 13.21 -7.37
CA TYR A 572 1.09 12.85 -8.57
C TYR A 572 0.50 11.64 -9.29
N SER A 573 0.32 10.54 -8.54
CA SER A 573 -0.30 9.30 -9.04
C SER A 573 -1.79 9.50 -9.33
N ALA A 574 -2.50 10.21 -8.44
CA ALA A 574 -3.94 10.40 -8.55
C ALA A 574 -4.36 11.20 -9.79
N MET A 575 -3.60 12.25 -10.15
CA MET A 575 -3.85 13.11 -11.32
C MET A 575 -3.14 12.66 -12.60
N ARG A 576 -2.44 11.52 -12.58
CA ARG A 576 -1.68 11.00 -13.74
C ARG A 576 -0.67 12.02 -14.28
N LEU A 577 0.02 12.69 -13.35
CA LEU A 577 1.07 13.66 -13.66
C LEU A 577 2.28 13.01 -14.35
N ASP A 578 2.33 11.68 -14.47
CA ASP A 578 3.30 10.93 -15.28
C ASP A 578 3.25 11.25 -16.78
N LYS A 579 2.10 11.68 -17.29
CA LYS A 579 1.94 12.07 -18.69
C LYS A 579 2.44 13.48 -18.99
N VAL A 580 2.31 14.37 -18.02
CA VAL A 580 2.86 15.73 -18.10
C VAL A 580 4.35 15.72 -17.76
N PHE A 581 4.75 14.90 -16.78
CA PHE A 581 6.10 14.78 -16.27
C PHE A 581 6.48 13.32 -16.11
N ASN A 582 7.00 12.72 -17.18
CA ASN A 582 7.43 11.35 -17.15
C ASN A 582 8.78 11.25 -16.41
N VAL A 583 8.76 10.73 -15.19
CA VAL A 583 9.97 10.48 -14.40
C VAL A 583 10.60 9.09 -14.69
N THR A 584 9.95 8.25 -15.50
CA THR A 584 10.43 6.91 -15.93
C THR A 584 11.74 6.92 -16.77
N PRO A 585 12.01 7.89 -17.67
CA PRO A 585 13.25 7.95 -18.43
C PRO A 585 14.50 8.08 -17.54
N PHE A 586 14.35 8.64 -16.33
CA PHE A 586 15.41 8.75 -15.32
C PHE A 586 15.73 7.40 -14.65
N LEU A 587 14.84 6.40 -14.76
CA LEU A 587 15.05 5.02 -14.29
C LEU A 587 15.59 4.12 -15.40
N ASN A 588 15.04 4.25 -16.61
CA ASN A 588 15.24 3.27 -17.69
C ASN A 588 16.63 3.36 -18.35
N SER A 589 17.19 4.57 -18.46
CA SER A 589 18.52 4.79 -19.05
C SER A 589 19.66 4.37 -18.11
N SER A 590 19.39 4.37 -16.79
CA SER A 590 20.40 4.32 -15.72
C SER A 590 20.71 2.91 -15.26
N LEU A 591 19.70 2.03 -15.25
CA LEU A 591 19.77 0.77 -14.50
C LEU A 591 20.14 -0.43 -15.36
N VAL A 592 19.67 -0.47 -16.62
CA VAL A 592 19.85 -1.62 -17.51
C VAL A 592 21.21 -1.58 -18.22
N SER A 593 21.69 -0.39 -18.59
CA SER A 593 22.99 -0.26 -19.28
C SER A 593 24.18 -0.52 -18.35
N ILE A 594 24.06 -0.19 -17.06
CA ILE A 594 25.11 -0.44 -16.06
C ILE A 594 25.13 -1.91 -15.63
N HIS A 595 23.95 -2.56 -15.57
CA HIS A 595 23.79 -3.99 -15.26
C HIS A 595 24.63 -4.89 -16.18
N MET A 596 24.66 -4.58 -17.48
CA MET A 596 25.27 -5.43 -18.50
C MET A 596 26.78 -5.17 -18.64
N GLN A 597 27.23 -3.93 -18.47
CA GLN A 597 28.65 -3.57 -18.60
C GLN A 597 29.48 -3.99 -17.39
N CYS A 598 28.93 -3.85 -16.18
CA CYS A 598 29.65 -4.11 -14.92
C CYS A 598 29.86 -5.61 -14.69
N ALA A 599 28.87 -6.44 -15.02
CA ALA A 599 29.01 -7.89 -15.00
C ALA A 599 30.09 -8.36 -16.00
N LEU A 600 30.14 -7.76 -17.19
CA LEU A 600 31.04 -8.16 -18.26
C LEU A 600 32.50 -7.77 -17.97
N THR A 601 32.77 -6.59 -17.40
CA THR A 601 34.13 -6.13 -17.10
C THR A 601 34.78 -6.88 -15.94
N VAL A 602 34.00 -7.19 -14.89
CA VAL A 602 34.49 -7.97 -13.74
C VAL A 602 34.77 -9.43 -14.14
N LEU A 603 33.92 -10.02 -14.98
CA LEU A 603 34.19 -11.35 -15.56
C LEU A 603 35.44 -11.36 -16.42
N HIS A 604 35.66 -10.30 -17.21
CA HIS A 604 36.80 -10.21 -18.11
C HIS A 604 38.12 -9.99 -17.35
N SER A 605 38.10 -9.21 -16.26
CA SER A 605 39.29 -8.97 -15.45
C SER A 605 39.66 -10.12 -14.54
N ALA A 606 38.67 -10.83 -13.96
CA ALA A 606 38.90 -12.08 -13.26
C ALA A 606 39.52 -13.14 -14.19
N TYR A 607 39.04 -13.23 -15.43
CA TYR A 607 39.60 -14.09 -16.46
C TYR A 607 41.03 -13.69 -16.86
N LEU A 608 41.33 -12.39 -16.94
CA LEU A 608 42.67 -11.90 -17.31
C LEU A 608 43.70 -12.09 -16.17
N CYS A 609 43.29 -11.91 -14.92
CA CYS A 609 44.14 -12.12 -13.74
C CYS A 609 44.54 -13.60 -13.60
N MET A 610 43.65 -14.51 -14.01
CA MET A 610 43.89 -15.96 -13.96
C MET A 610 44.76 -16.47 -15.13
N LYS A 611 44.92 -15.68 -16.20
CA LYS A 611 45.68 -16.08 -17.41
C LYS A 611 47.19 -15.82 -17.32
N VAL A 612 47.75 -15.71 -16.12
CA VAL A 612 49.20 -15.63 -15.90
C VAL A 612 49.83 -17.02 -16.10
N LYS A 613 50.13 -17.31 -17.38
CA LYS A 613 51.21 -18.15 -17.94
C LYS A 613 51.53 -19.50 -17.25
N LEU A 614 50.82 -20.55 -17.65
CA LEU A 614 51.33 -21.94 -17.61
C LEU A 614 51.49 -22.44 -19.05
N THR A 615 52.74 -22.62 -19.49
CA THR A 615 53.08 -23.26 -20.78
C THR A 615 53.48 -24.72 -20.53
N PRO A 616 52.99 -25.71 -21.30
CA PRO A 616 53.33 -27.11 -21.08
C PRO A 616 54.45 -27.60 -22.02
N SER A 617 55.38 -28.43 -21.53
CA SER A 617 56.16 -29.39 -22.36
C SER A 617 56.84 -30.45 -21.48
N PRO A 618 57.46 -31.51 -22.03
CA PRO A 618 56.87 -32.63 -22.78
C PRO A 618 57.17 -34.00 -22.11
N THR A 619 56.67 -35.07 -22.72
CA THR A 619 56.50 -36.47 -22.24
C THR A 619 57.77 -37.27 -21.89
N TRP A 620 57.65 -38.14 -20.87
CA TRP A 620 58.71 -39.03 -20.31
C TRP A 620 58.74 -40.47 -20.91
N PRO A 621 59.90 -41.16 -20.98
CA PRO A 621 60.02 -42.56 -21.44
C PRO A 621 59.89 -43.63 -20.33
N LYS A 622 59.52 -44.87 -20.68
CA LYS A 622 59.15 -45.99 -19.77
C LYS A 622 60.32 -46.94 -19.42
N GLY A 623 60.37 -47.41 -18.16
CA GLY A 623 61.33 -48.41 -17.65
C GLY A 623 61.23 -48.64 -16.12
N PRO A 624 62.12 -49.44 -15.48
CA PRO A 624 62.09 -49.80 -14.03
C PRO A 624 62.14 -48.60 -13.08
N LEU A 625 62.50 -47.43 -13.60
CA LEU A 625 62.36 -46.11 -12.99
C LEU A 625 60.90 -45.78 -12.62
N GLN A 626 59.91 -46.42 -13.26
CA GLN A 626 58.47 -46.18 -13.12
C GLN A 626 57.91 -46.49 -11.74
N THR A 627 58.48 -47.41 -10.96
CA THR A 627 58.02 -47.72 -9.60
C THR A 627 58.51 -46.73 -8.57
N SER A 628 59.75 -46.21 -8.71
CA SER A 628 60.28 -45.13 -7.86
C SER A 628 59.75 -43.75 -8.28
N LEU A 629 59.55 -43.53 -9.59
CA LEU A 629 58.78 -42.38 -10.10
C LEU A 629 57.29 -42.49 -9.81
N LYS A 630 56.70 -43.67 -9.55
CA LYS A 630 55.29 -43.78 -9.15
C LYS A 630 55.04 -43.13 -7.79
N GLY A 631 56.01 -43.21 -6.87
CA GLY A 631 55.96 -42.48 -5.59
C GLY A 631 55.94 -40.98 -5.81
N HIS A 632 56.87 -40.46 -6.64
CA HIS A 632 56.96 -39.04 -6.97
C HIS A 632 55.83 -38.55 -7.90
N ALA A 633 55.32 -39.40 -8.80
CA ALA A 633 54.20 -39.14 -9.68
C ALA A 633 52.88 -39.20 -8.92
N ASN A 634 52.76 -40.00 -7.86
CA ASN A 634 51.65 -39.93 -6.92
C ASN A 634 51.70 -38.64 -6.11
N SER A 635 52.89 -38.16 -5.69
CA SER A 635 53.04 -36.82 -5.11
C SER A 635 52.68 -35.70 -6.10
N LEU A 636 53.06 -35.81 -7.38
CA LEU A 636 52.68 -34.87 -8.45
C LEU A 636 51.20 -34.95 -8.85
N ARG A 637 50.60 -36.14 -8.81
CA ARG A 637 49.16 -36.34 -9.04
C ARG A 637 48.35 -35.88 -7.83
N GLN A 638 48.91 -35.97 -6.62
CA GLN A 638 48.42 -35.36 -5.41
C GLN A 638 48.56 -33.83 -5.46
N ILE A 639 49.65 -33.28 -6.03
CA ILE A 639 49.80 -31.84 -6.35
C ILE A 639 48.71 -31.38 -7.34
N HIS A 640 48.51 -32.11 -8.43
CA HIS A 640 47.46 -31.77 -9.40
C HIS A 640 46.05 -31.90 -8.80
N SER A 641 45.79 -32.94 -8.01
CA SER A 641 44.48 -33.21 -7.41
C SER A 641 44.16 -32.37 -6.17
N GLN A 642 45.16 -31.97 -5.37
CA GLN A 642 44.98 -31.20 -4.13
C GLN A 642 45.32 -29.72 -4.27
N GLN A 643 46.02 -29.27 -5.33
CA GLN A 643 46.37 -27.87 -5.53
C GLN A 643 45.80 -27.29 -6.85
N VAL A 644 45.91 -28.01 -7.97
CA VAL A 644 45.44 -27.50 -9.27
C VAL A 644 43.93 -27.61 -9.42
N VAL A 645 43.33 -28.76 -9.04
CA VAL A 645 41.87 -28.95 -9.07
C VAL A 645 41.10 -27.99 -8.15
N PRO A 646 41.54 -27.68 -6.91
CA PRO A 646 40.89 -26.62 -6.11
C PRO A 646 41.14 -25.20 -6.66
N MET A 647 42.28 -24.91 -7.30
CA MET A 647 42.47 -23.65 -8.06
C MET A 647 41.58 -23.59 -9.33
N GLU A 648 41.30 -24.72 -9.98
CA GLU A 648 40.36 -24.84 -11.10
C GLU A 648 38.90 -24.83 -10.61
N GLN A 649 38.59 -25.41 -9.46
CA GLN A 649 37.28 -25.30 -8.81
C GLN A 649 37.06 -23.89 -8.27
N ALA A 650 38.12 -23.16 -7.93
CA ALA A 650 38.06 -21.73 -7.72
C ALA A 650 37.66 -20.96 -9.00
N MET A 651 37.62 -21.56 -10.20
CA MET A 651 36.94 -20.93 -11.36
C MET A 651 35.41 -20.81 -11.17
N THR A 652 34.79 -21.56 -10.25
CA THR A 652 33.41 -21.31 -9.81
C THR A 652 33.25 -20.00 -9.01
N PHE A 653 34.36 -19.31 -8.66
CA PHE A 653 34.36 -17.98 -8.04
C PHE A 653 33.67 -16.90 -8.87
N GLN A 654 33.54 -17.07 -10.19
CA GLN A 654 32.75 -16.15 -11.01
C GLN A 654 31.35 -15.95 -10.43
N LEU A 655 30.78 -16.98 -9.80
CA LEU A 655 29.48 -16.90 -9.14
C LEU A 655 29.53 -16.12 -7.82
N ALA A 656 30.55 -16.32 -6.97
CA ALA A 656 30.68 -15.63 -5.69
C ALA A 656 30.99 -14.13 -5.86
N THR A 657 31.90 -13.77 -6.77
CA THR A 657 32.17 -12.37 -7.11
C THR A 657 30.94 -11.72 -7.73
N PHE A 658 30.22 -12.43 -8.60
CA PHE A 658 28.96 -11.97 -9.17
C PHE A 658 27.86 -11.79 -8.11
N ILE A 659 27.71 -12.71 -7.16
CA ILE A 659 26.74 -12.59 -6.05
C ILE A 659 27.06 -11.39 -5.15
N ILE A 660 28.33 -11.16 -4.80
CA ILE A 660 28.75 -10.04 -3.94
C ILE A 660 28.52 -8.70 -4.66
N VAL A 661 28.86 -8.62 -5.95
CA VAL A 661 28.59 -7.43 -6.79
C VAL A 661 27.09 -7.21 -6.95
N CYS A 662 26.30 -8.26 -7.22
CA CYS A 662 24.84 -8.18 -7.32
C CYS A 662 24.21 -7.76 -5.99
N GLN A 663 24.68 -8.24 -4.84
CA GLN A 663 24.17 -7.84 -3.51
C GLN A 663 24.47 -6.37 -3.19
N TRP A 664 25.69 -5.90 -3.47
CA TRP A 664 26.07 -4.50 -3.27
C TRP A 664 25.29 -3.56 -4.19
N TYR A 665 25.09 -3.96 -5.45
CA TYR A 665 24.30 -3.22 -6.44
C TYR A 665 22.81 -3.20 -6.10
N ASN A 666 22.23 -4.32 -5.67
CA ASN A 666 20.82 -4.38 -5.26
C ASN A 666 20.51 -3.43 -4.11
N SER A 667 21.41 -3.28 -3.13
CA SER A 667 21.16 -2.43 -1.96
C SER A 667 21.13 -0.93 -2.31
N ASN A 668 21.98 -0.47 -3.23
CA ASN A 668 22.04 0.94 -3.65
C ASN A 668 20.98 1.32 -4.70
N ILE A 669 20.49 0.34 -5.46
CA ILE A 669 19.38 0.54 -6.40
C ILE A 669 18.03 0.50 -5.71
N CYS A 670 17.84 -0.41 -4.75
CA CYS A 670 16.61 -0.47 -3.98
C CYS A 670 16.36 0.84 -3.24
N SER A 671 17.42 1.52 -2.80
CA SER A 671 17.30 2.83 -2.14
C SER A 671 16.88 3.94 -3.11
N LEU A 672 17.47 4.01 -4.31
CA LEU A 672 17.03 4.94 -5.38
C LEU A 672 15.60 4.68 -5.85
N PHE A 673 15.21 3.40 -5.97
CA PHE A 673 13.85 3.02 -6.31
C PHE A 673 12.86 3.36 -5.19
N ALA A 674 13.23 3.13 -3.92
CA ALA A 674 12.43 3.48 -2.75
C ALA A 674 12.16 5.00 -2.68
N TRP A 675 13.18 5.84 -2.87
CA TRP A 675 13.04 7.30 -2.95
C TRP A 675 12.05 7.73 -4.05
N PHE A 676 12.11 7.06 -5.22
CA PHE A 676 11.22 7.36 -6.33
C PHE A 676 9.76 6.94 -6.06
N THR A 677 9.57 5.78 -5.43
CA THR A 677 8.24 5.35 -5.01
C THR A 677 7.65 6.32 -3.97
N GLN A 678 8.46 6.86 -3.05
CA GLN A 678 8.02 7.90 -2.12
C GLN A 678 7.62 9.19 -2.86
N LEU A 679 8.40 9.62 -3.85
CA LEU A 679 8.10 10.82 -4.64
C LEU A 679 6.77 10.73 -5.41
N THR A 680 6.44 9.55 -5.93
CA THR A 680 5.26 9.35 -6.77
C THR A 680 4.00 8.99 -5.99
N MET A 681 4.14 8.37 -4.81
CA MET A 681 3.02 7.82 -4.04
C MET A 681 2.72 8.56 -2.73
N GLU A 682 3.70 9.25 -2.12
CA GLU A 682 3.57 9.82 -0.78
C GLU A 682 3.57 11.36 -0.75
N VAL A 683 4.06 12.02 -1.80
CA VAL A 683 4.09 13.50 -1.87
C VAL A 683 2.69 14.05 -2.13
N ALA A 684 2.34 15.07 -1.36
CA ALA A 684 1.11 15.83 -1.50
C ALA A 684 -0.11 14.90 -1.53
N ALA A 685 -0.30 14.17 -0.43
CA ALA A 685 -1.43 13.26 -0.27
C ALA A 685 -2.77 14.00 -0.53
N CYS A 686 -3.57 13.50 -1.47
CA CYS A 686 -4.72 14.25 -1.99
C CYS A 686 -6.02 14.03 -1.20
N LYS A 687 -5.94 13.51 0.02
CA LYS A 687 -7.10 13.25 0.91
C LYS A 687 -8.04 14.46 1.09
N PRO A 688 -7.56 15.72 1.22
CA PRO A 688 -8.44 16.89 1.35
C PRO A 688 -9.44 17.03 0.20
N PHE A 689 -9.06 16.65 -1.03
CA PHE A 689 -9.97 16.71 -2.18
C PHE A 689 -11.11 15.69 -2.07
N SER A 690 -10.81 14.46 -1.63
CA SER A 690 -11.86 13.46 -1.39
C SER A 690 -12.79 13.86 -0.23
N ASN A 691 -12.24 14.47 0.83
CA ASN A 691 -13.02 14.95 1.97
C ASN A 691 -13.99 16.08 1.58
N ILE A 692 -13.63 16.92 0.62
CA ILE A 692 -14.53 17.94 0.06
C ILE A 692 -15.69 17.29 -0.67
N VAL A 693 -15.42 16.30 -1.52
CA VAL A 693 -16.47 15.55 -2.24
C VAL A 693 -17.42 14.86 -1.25
N ASP A 694 -16.87 14.18 -0.23
CA ASP A 694 -17.64 13.55 0.84
C ASP A 694 -18.44 14.59 1.65
N THR A 695 -17.90 15.78 1.88
CA THR A 695 -18.61 16.87 2.57
C THR A 695 -19.78 17.41 1.76
N VAL A 696 -19.60 17.57 0.44
CA VAL A 696 -20.68 17.98 -0.46
C VAL A 696 -21.81 16.95 -0.45
N GLU A 697 -21.47 15.66 -0.49
CA GLU A 697 -22.44 14.57 -0.36
C GLU A 697 -23.20 14.63 0.96
N ILE A 698 -22.48 14.71 2.09
CA ILE A 698 -23.08 14.75 3.43
C ILE A 698 -24.03 15.96 3.57
N VAL A 699 -23.60 17.14 3.13
CA VAL A 699 -24.40 18.35 3.23
C VAL A 699 -25.62 18.27 2.32
N ALA A 700 -25.45 17.91 1.05
CA ALA A 700 -26.55 17.89 0.10
C ALA A 700 -27.54 16.76 0.41
N CYS A 701 -27.07 15.55 0.61
CA CYS A 701 -27.91 14.37 0.74
C CYS A 701 -28.35 14.14 2.18
N SER A 702 -27.41 14.02 3.11
CA SER A 702 -27.74 13.66 4.48
C SER A 702 -28.32 14.81 5.30
N PHE A 703 -27.92 16.06 5.06
CA PHE A 703 -28.47 17.19 5.81
C PHE A 703 -29.73 17.73 5.14
N LEU A 704 -29.67 18.09 3.86
CA LEU A 704 -30.80 18.73 3.17
C LEU A 704 -31.87 17.71 2.73
N VAL A 705 -31.51 16.76 1.86
CA VAL A 705 -32.48 15.86 1.21
C VAL A 705 -33.15 14.93 2.21
N ASP A 706 -32.40 14.26 3.08
CA ASP A 706 -32.97 13.36 4.10
C ASP A 706 -33.90 14.08 5.08
N SER A 707 -33.52 15.27 5.54
CA SER A 707 -34.36 16.08 6.43
C SER A 707 -35.61 16.60 5.73
N LEU A 708 -35.49 17.08 4.48
CA LEU A 708 -36.63 17.49 3.66
C LEU A 708 -37.59 16.31 3.42
N ASN A 709 -37.02 15.14 3.13
CA ASN A 709 -37.75 13.92 2.87
C ASN A 709 -38.53 13.44 4.09
N THR A 710 -37.90 13.49 5.25
CA THR A 710 -38.55 13.18 6.53
C THR A 710 -39.63 14.19 6.89
N PHE A 711 -39.42 15.47 6.58
CA PHE A 711 -40.37 16.53 6.85
C PHE A 711 -41.69 16.31 6.08
N TRP A 712 -41.63 16.14 4.76
CA TRP A 712 -42.85 15.94 3.96
C TRP A 712 -43.49 14.58 4.23
N PHE A 713 -42.71 13.55 4.56
CA PHE A 713 -43.25 12.24 4.92
C PHE A 713 -44.08 12.31 6.22
N GLY A 714 -43.57 13.00 7.24
CA GLY A 714 -44.29 13.26 8.48
C GLY A 714 -45.57 14.06 8.27
N LEU A 715 -45.50 15.17 7.52
CA LEU A 715 -46.69 15.97 7.17
C LEU A 715 -47.68 15.23 6.27
N GLY A 716 -47.20 14.38 5.35
CA GLY A 716 -48.02 13.54 4.50
C GLY A 716 -48.82 12.52 5.31
N CYS A 717 -48.19 11.90 6.30
CA CYS A 717 -48.88 11.05 7.26
C CYS A 717 -49.98 11.82 8.00
N CYS A 718 -49.69 13.02 8.50
CA CYS A 718 -50.70 13.88 9.11
C CYS A 718 -51.89 14.15 8.17
N ALA A 719 -51.61 14.57 6.93
CA ALA A 719 -52.65 14.89 5.94
C ALA A 719 -53.54 13.68 5.61
N LEU A 720 -52.97 12.47 5.49
CA LEU A 720 -53.72 11.25 5.25
C LEU A 720 -54.64 10.89 6.42
N PHE A 721 -54.16 11.01 7.66
CA PHE A 721 -54.95 10.69 8.86
C PHE A 721 -55.94 11.80 9.27
N LEU A 722 -55.85 13.00 8.70
CA LEU A 722 -56.89 14.02 8.86
C LEU A 722 -58.24 13.57 8.26
N LEU A 723 -58.25 12.79 7.17
CA LEU A 723 -59.49 12.29 6.56
C LEU A 723 -60.35 11.45 7.53
N PRO A 724 -59.84 10.34 8.12
CA PRO A 724 -60.60 9.60 9.11
C PRO A 724 -60.88 10.43 10.37
N SER A 725 -59.96 11.33 10.77
CA SER A 725 -60.21 12.23 11.91
C SER A 725 -61.43 13.12 11.69
N ILE A 726 -61.60 13.71 10.49
CA ILE A 726 -62.79 14.51 10.14
C ILE A 726 -64.07 13.68 10.30
N ILE A 727 -64.10 12.47 9.73
CA ILE A 727 -65.28 11.60 9.75
C ILE A 727 -65.64 11.23 11.20
N LEU A 728 -64.64 10.83 11.99
CA LEU A 728 -64.81 10.46 13.39
C LEU A 728 -65.28 11.65 14.23
N SER A 729 -64.70 12.84 14.05
CA SER A 729 -65.08 14.07 14.75
C SER A 729 -66.51 14.49 14.45
N VAL A 730 -66.95 14.44 13.18
CA VAL A 730 -68.35 14.78 12.81
C VAL A 730 -69.34 13.79 13.44
N LYS A 731 -69.03 12.49 13.44
CA LYS A 731 -69.90 11.46 14.05
C LYS A 731 -69.94 11.58 15.57
N LEU A 732 -68.79 11.82 16.19
CA LEU A 732 -68.66 11.93 17.64
C LEU A 732 -69.29 13.22 18.18
N ALA A 733 -69.23 14.33 17.44
CA ALA A 733 -69.82 15.60 17.84
C ALA A 733 -71.32 15.50 18.17
N LYS A 734 -72.07 14.64 17.47
CA LYS A 734 -73.50 14.39 17.74
C LYS A 734 -73.76 13.83 19.14
N PHE A 735 -72.79 13.13 19.75
CA PHE A 735 -72.93 12.56 21.11
C PHE A 735 -72.59 13.56 22.22
N TYR A 736 -71.97 14.70 21.91
CA TYR A 736 -71.56 15.68 22.91
C TYR A 736 -72.31 17.01 22.79
N ARG A 737 -72.75 17.41 21.60
CA ARG A 737 -73.54 18.64 21.40
C ARG A 737 -74.92 18.54 22.03
N ARG A 738 -75.43 19.64 22.57
CA ARG A 738 -76.83 19.77 22.96
C ARG A 738 -77.68 19.81 21.70
N MET A 739 -78.73 18.98 21.67
CA MET A 739 -79.64 18.82 20.53
C MET A 739 -80.92 19.63 20.76
N ASP A 740 -81.61 20.04 19.69
CA ASP A 740 -82.85 20.81 19.78
C ASP A 740 -84.08 19.90 19.90
N THR A 741 -84.02 18.70 19.30
CA THR A 741 -85.10 17.69 19.36
C THR A 741 -84.54 16.27 19.55
N GLU A 742 -85.36 15.40 20.15
CA GLU A 742 -85.05 13.97 20.36
C GLU A 742 -86.28 13.09 20.11
N ASP A 743 -86.07 11.85 19.66
CA ASP A 743 -87.15 10.86 19.54
C ASP A 743 -87.54 10.38 20.94
N VAL A 744 -88.79 10.61 21.36
CA VAL A 744 -89.39 9.94 22.52
C VAL A 744 -89.80 8.54 22.06
N TYR A 745 -89.14 7.52 22.57
CA TYR A 745 -89.65 6.16 22.47
C TYR A 745 -90.60 5.94 23.64
N ASP A 746 -91.88 5.70 23.36
CA ASP A 746 -92.75 5.04 24.32
C ASP A 746 -92.13 3.67 24.65
N GLU A 747 -91.92 3.41 25.95
CA GLU A 747 -91.29 2.17 26.45
C GLU A 747 -92.00 0.88 26.03
#